data_AF-A0A076PFM8-F1
#
_entry.id   AF-A0A076PFM8-F1
#
_cell.length_a   1.000
_cell.length_b   1.000
_cell.length_c   1.000
_cell.angle_alpha   90.00
_cell.angle_beta   90.00
_cell.angle_gamma   90.00
#
_symmetry.space_group_name_H-M   'P 1'
#
loop_
_entity.id
_entity.type
_entity.pdbx_description
1 polymer ?
#
loop_
_entity_poly.entity_id
_entity_poly.type
_entity_poly.pdbx_seq_one_letter_code
_entity_poly.pdbx_strand_id
1 'polypeptide(L)'
;MTTYHTGNPLGSEDPRDLFDNAQNLDRAANSQSDEVWVDRKGAVRKTWHGIEQQAQLDIGQAVAQATEEAGSYRDQAQEARDGAVAAASAVGPVKAFETYAQAEQGLTELNEGDIVEVLRDEMRHSSRTRYRVDQGALTFLIALEQFQPGFPGAVSRPVQSKLEEVAISAADIGTTGDGTTDDTARFTVLEGHVTGRPVDLLGRTYSVTALPNGNDYFNGAFLVGGRYIPQHNLPQAHPWANPAPHFKAISAGYDAVRGLNAAFLPLPSTVPVAYRSQGLLIWREGRYHTFETTSSIKMARTFDAGSTLFDEKVIFKDPAGLDARNMNFAFMGGTRIGVFAGRYSASAPSAQYAPVFLYSDDWGTTWSSAILTLPEGALGGSPCSPSADGGVIHHYPASVGGHDTDGWITYVYGQTGSNTATGYFVTLDNGLSWTYGSIFSHAGPERLTETSVCRVGSEDKWLMVMRDNRVATAPAYLVSTSTNMVDWAPWAASASAAGRNPPALIYDRGSFYLFAPSRQAREILMDRGSQLLYMKVNARAAFEDPIGVWNTPWRDLGTMTYWPTGPLYMHCDERGRWWGLFQTGETGQAGADQDSLQMVLISNSPTVAADVKEVVRLIPKRNIFVNGDFQIWNEGTTRNSAAGRVFGPERWSLGRTSSPSTGVTVSQVAGVKRRFATRIQRAAGDTNAAGAINFGYTFEQDETVEYAGKAITIGFDIRRGAGMDSGIFVRFGYSTSASEQAVTALNGAFTTSNVTVSDLAVPVDSYSRHALLRYDIPPDAKQMRFSVLMTGGASVAGAEHWIDIEGFYGVLGQVDSQPLPRSVAEDSILCARHCNKTYGAPDAPGAVSDAGALQERSRGTEASAAVNMAWRFPVSMRAKPTVTVFSTTGTSGNLRNVTSGADVAAIADAIGQSGVIIINNAAVTSGAICRVHALATARL
;
A
#
# COMPACT_ATOMS: atom_id res chain seq x y z
N MET A 1 8.83 47.20 -17.71
CA MET A 1 9.24 47.07 -19.13
C MET A 1 10.12 48.27 -19.35
N THR A 2 11.38 48.03 -19.68
CA THR A 2 12.39 49.06 -19.83
C THR A 2 12.74 49.08 -21.31
N THR A 3 12.69 50.26 -21.90
CA THR A 3 12.79 50.42 -23.35
C THR A 3 14.25 50.28 -23.79
N TYR A 4 15.20 50.71 -22.96
CA TYR A 4 16.60 50.81 -23.33
C TYR A 4 17.55 49.87 -22.58
N HIS A 5 17.29 49.54 -21.31
CA HIS A 5 18.08 48.60 -20.50
C HIS A 5 19.61 48.80 -20.62
N THR A 6 20.10 50.02 -20.44
CA THR A 6 21.51 50.36 -20.71
C THR A 6 22.52 49.63 -19.81
N GLY A 7 22.09 49.17 -18.63
CA GLY A 7 22.96 48.56 -17.61
C GLY A 7 23.79 49.56 -16.79
N ASN A 8 23.59 50.87 -16.99
CA ASN A 8 24.33 51.89 -16.26
C ASN A 8 24.00 51.92 -14.76
N PRO A 9 24.94 52.35 -13.90
CA PRO A 9 24.74 52.43 -12.45
C PRO A 9 23.64 53.43 -12.02
N LEU A 10 23.29 53.40 -10.73
CA LEU A 10 22.37 54.39 -10.13
C LEU A 10 23.03 55.78 -10.15
N GLY A 11 22.25 56.82 -10.47
CA GLY A 11 22.76 58.18 -10.68
C GLY A 11 23.24 58.49 -12.10
N SER A 12 23.05 57.58 -13.06
CA SER A 12 23.31 57.83 -14.49
C SER A 12 22.47 59.00 -15.02
N GLU A 13 23.11 59.92 -15.71
CA GLU A 13 22.49 61.04 -16.42
C GLU A 13 22.17 60.71 -17.89
N ASP A 14 22.38 59.46 -18.32
CA ASP A 14 22.03 59.03 -19.68
C ASP A 14 20.51 59.23 -19.91
N PRO A 15 20.10 59.98 -20.96
CA PRO A 15 18.70 60.25 -21.23
C PRO A 15 17.83 58.97 -21.35
N ARG A 16 18.42 57.86 -21.80
CA ARG A 16 17.75 56.56 -21.91
C ARG A 16 17.42 55.97 -20.54
N ASP A 17 18.30 56.16 -19.56
CA ASP A 17 18.05 55.73 -18.18
C ASP A 17 16.98 56.59 -17.50
N LEU A 18 16.95 57.90 -17.78
CA LEU A 18 15.92 58.79 -17.28
C LEU A 18 14.54 58.42 -17.82
N PHE A 19 14.45 58.08 -19.10
CA PHE A 19 13.21 57.59 -19.72
C PHE A 19 12.74 56.28 -19.08
N ASP A 20 13.64 55.30 -18.97
CA ASP A 20 13.34 54.00 -18.34
C ASP A 20 12.91 54.17 -16.87
N ASN A 21 13.53 55.07 -16.12
CA ASN A 21 13.12 55.39 -14.74
C ASN A 21 11.73 56.00 -14.67
N ALA A 22 11.40 56.95 -15.54
CA ALA A 22 10.09 57.61 -15.55
C ALA A 22 8.95 56.63 -15.92
N GLN A 23 9.15 55.83 -16.98
CA GLN A 23 8.19 54.80 -17.39
C GLN A 23 7.98 53.74 -16.30
N ASN A 24 9.07 53.33 -15.66
CA ASN A 24 9.04 52.39 -14.56
C ASN A 24 8.31 52.94 -13.33
N LEU A 25 8.55 54.20 -12.96
CA LEU A 25 7.89 54.82 -11.82
C LEU A 25 6.38 54.93 -12.06
N ASP A 26 5.97 55.32 -13.27
CA ASP A 26 4.56 55.38 -13.64
C ASP A 26 3.89 54.00 -13.52
N ARG A 27 4.52 52.95 -14.06
CA ARG A 27 4.00 51.59 -13.93
C ARG A 27 4.01 51.08 -12.49
N ALA A 28 5.05 51.40 -11.72
CA ALA A 28 5.18 50.98 -10.33
C ALA A 28 4.09 51.59 -9.43
N ALA A 29 3.78 52.88 -9.63
CA ALA A 29 2.86 53.62 -8.78
C ALA A 29 1.41 53.61 -9.29
N ASN A 30 1.20 53.69 -10.61
CA ASN A 30 -0.12 53.98 -11.19
C ASN A 30 -0.77 52.78 -11.90
N SER A 31 -0.07 51.65 -12.07
CA SER A 31 -0.71 50.46 -12.64
C SER A 31 -1.81 49.93 -11.70
N GLN A 32 -3.01 49.75 -12.24
CA GLN A 32 -4.19 49.26 -11.50
C GLN A 32 -4.48 47.78 -11.71
N SER A 33 -3.66 47.08 -12.50
CA SER A 33 -3.88 45.68 -12.87
C SER A 33 -2.64 44.81 -12.76
N ASP A 34 -1.44 45.39 -12.89
CA ASP A 34 -0.20 44.63 -12.72
C ASP A 34 0.14 44.57 -11.25
N GLU A 35 0.38 43.37 -10.71
CA GLU A 35 0.86 43.19 -9.33
C GLU A 35 2.39 43.36 -9.21
N VAL A 36 3.10 43.18 -10.32
CA VAL A 36 4.56 43.24 -10.37
C VAL A 36 5.05 44.09 -11.52
N TRP A 37 6.22 44.70 -11.33
CA TRP A 37 6.98 45.39 -12.37
C TRP A 37 8.45 44.99 -12.29
N VAL A 38 9.15 45.15 -13.42
CA VAL A 38 10.60 44.90 -13.51
C VAL A 38 11.29 46.26 -13.58
N ASP A 39 12.21 46.50 -12.66
CA ASP A 39 12.97 47.75 -12.63
C ASP A 39 14.03 47.81 -13.73
N ARG A 40 14.67 48.97 -13.92
CA ARG A 40 15.67 49.16 -14.99
C ARG A 40 16.92 48.31 -14.85
N LYS A 41 17.12 47.63 -13.72
CA LYS A 41 18.20 46.67 -13.50
C LYS A 41 17.75 45.22 -13.67
N GLY A 42 16.50 45.00 -14.08
CA GLY A 42 15.94 43.65 -14.25
C GLY A 42 15.40 43.03 -12.98
N ALA A 43 15.33 43.75 -11.85
CA ALA A 43 14.80 43.19 -10.61
C ALA A 43 13.27 43.28 -10.59
N VAL A 44 12.61 42.16 -10.28
CA VAL A 44 11.16 42.08 -10.11
C VAL A 44 10.76 42.67 -8.76
N ARG A 45 9.78 43.57 -8.75
CA ARG A 45 9.25 44.26 -7.57
C ARG A 45 7.72 44.30 -7.63
N LYS A 46 7.06 44.50 -6.49
CA LYS A 46 5.61 44.75 -6.47
C LYS A 46 5.30 46.19 -6.91
N THR A 47 4.21 46.35 -7.66
CA THR A 47 3.59 47.66 -7.89
C THR A 47 2.82 48.10 -6.64
N TRP A 48 2.32 49.33 -6.61
CA TRP A 48 1.40 49.79 -5.57
C TRP A 48 0.14 48.92 -5.51
N HIS A 49 -0.46 48.60 -6.65
CA HIS A 49 -1.60 47.67 -6.73
C HIS A 49 -1.28 46.28 -6.18
N GLY A 50 -0.10 45.71 -6.50
CA GLY A 50 0.32 44.41 -5.94
C GLY A 50 0.58 44.44 -4.43
N ILE A 51 0.95 45.60 -3.88
CA ILE A 51 1.04 45.80 -2.43
C ILE A 51 -0.36 45.86 -1.81
N GLU A 52 -1.30 46.57 -2.43
CA GLU A 52 -2.70 46.65 -1.98
C GLU A 52 -3.39 45.28 -1.98
N GLN A 53 -3.22 44.48 -3.04
CA GLN A 53 -3.75 43.11 -3.12
C GLN A 53 -3.18 42.22 -2.02
N GLN A 54 -1.86 42.29 -1.79
CA GLN A 54 -1.24 41.53 -0.71
C GLN A 54 -1.77 41.96 0.65
N ALA A 55 -1.86 43.27 0.91
CA ALA A 55 -2.39 43.77 2.17
C ALA A 55 -3.83 43.31 2.40
N GLN A 56 -4.66 43.26 1.36
CA GLN A 56 -6.04 42.78 1.46
C GLN A 56 -6.12 41.27 1.76
N LEU A 57 -5.24 40.47 1.17
CA LEU A 57 -5.09 39.05 1.51
C LEU A 57 -4.63 38.84 2.95
N ASP A 58 -3.58 39.56 3.36
CA ASP A 58 -3.00 39.45 4.70
C ASP A 58 -4.02 39.86 5.78
N ILE A 59 -4.76 40.95 5.54
CA ILE A 59 -5.87 41.37 6.42
C ILE A 59 -6.97 40.32 6.45
N GLY A 60 -7.36 39.75 5.29
CA GLY A 60 -8.37 38.70 5.22
C GLY A 60 -7.98 37.46 6.03
N GLN A 61 -6.71 37.05 5.95
CA GLN A 61 -6.17 35.95 6.73
C GLN A 61 -6.15 36.25 8.24
N ALA A 62 -5.70 37.45 8.63
CA ALA A 62 -5.68 37.87 10.02
C ALA A 62 -7.09 37.92 10.63
N VAL A 63 -8.09 38.42 9.88
CA VAL A 63 -9.49 38.45 10.32
C VAL A 63 -10.07 37.04 10.43
N ALA A 64 -9.76 36.14 9.49
CA ALA A 64 -10.21 34.75 9.56
C ALA A 64 -9.66 34.03 10.80
N GLN A 65 -8.35 34.16 11.05
CA GLN A 65 -7.69 33.59 12.23
C GLN A 65 -8.28 34.16 13.54
N ALA A 66 -8.45 35.47 13.63
CA ALA A 66 -9.04 36.10 14.81
C ALA A 66 -10.51 35.68 15.04
N THR A 67 -11.27 35.45 13.97
CA THR A 67 -12.67 35.00 14.05
C THR A 67 -12.76 33.54 14.53
N GLU A 68 -11.87 32.68 14.07
CA GLU A 68 -11.75 31.29 14.51
C GLU A 68 -11.35 31.21 15.99
N GLU A 69 -10.36 32.00 16.40
CA GLU A 69 -9.92 32.10 17.79
C GLU A 69 -11.06 32.59 18.71
N ALA A 70 -11.82 33.61 18.27
CA ALA A 70 -13.00 34.09 18.99
C ALA A 70 -14.15 33.06 19.05
N GLY A 71 -14.25 32.17 18.06
CA GLY A 71 -15.14 30.99 18.10
C GLY A 71 -14.73 30.04 19.23
N SER A 72 -13.45 29.66 19.26
CA SER A 72 -12.87 28.79 20.27
C SER A 72 -13.08 29.30 21.71
N TYR A 73 -12.89 30.61 21.95
CA TYR A 73 -13.14 31.18 23.29
C TYR A 73 -14.62 31.13 23.71
N ARG A 74 -15.56 31.26 22.77
CA ARG A 74 -16.99 31.14 23.08
C ARG A 74 -17.38 29.71 23.43
N ASP A 75 -16.86 28.74 22.70
CA ASP A 75 -17.11 27.31 22.96
C ASP A 75 -16.52 26.90 24.32
N GLN A 76 -15.28 27.31 24.62
CA GLN A 76 -14.66 27.09 25.93
C GLN A 76 -15.46 27.73 27.08
N ALA A 77 -15.98 28.94 26.88
CA ALA A 77 -16.80 29.60 27.89
C ALA A 77 -18.14 28.88 28.11
N GLN A 78 -18.74 28.34 27.05
CA GLN A 78 -19.97 27.54 27.14
C GLN A 78 -19.70 26.21 27.86
N GLU A 79 -18.64 25.48 27.49
CA GLU A 79 -18.23 24.24 28.16
C GLU A 79 -17.92 24.48 29.65
N ALA A 80 -17.18 25.54 29.99
CA ALA A 80 -16.87 25.88 31.37
C ALA A 80 -18.12 26.21 32.20
N ARG A 81 -19.09 26.93 31.60
CA ARG A 81 -20.39 27.19 32.24
C ARG A 81 -21.16 25.89 32.48
N ASP A 82 -21.26 25.03 31.47
CA ASP A 82 -22.04 23.79 31.55
C ASP A 82 -21.41 22.82 32.57
N GLY A 83 -20.07 22.75 32.62
CA GLY A 83 -19.33 22.03 33.67
C GLY A 83 -19.56 22.58 35.08
N ALA A 84 -19.60 23.91 35.25
CA ALA A 84 -19.90 24.52 36.54
C ALA A 84 -21.34 24.25 37.01
N VAL A 85 -22.31 24.23 36.10
CA VAL A 85 -23.72 23.89 36.39
C VAL A 85 -23.86 22.42 36.81
N ALA A 86 -23.18 21.50 36.12
CA ALA A 86 -23.16 20.08 36.48
C ALA A 86 -22.53 19.86 37.85
N ALA A 87 -21.38 20.50 38.13
CA ALA A 87 -20.71 20.42 39.42
C ALA A 87 -21.59 20.95 40.56
N ALA A 88 -22.22 22.12 40.39
CA ALA A 88 -23.13 22.70 41.39
C ALA A 88 -24.35 21.79 41.66
N SER A 89 -24.85 21.10 40.63
CA SER A 89 -25.98 20.18 40.75
C SER A 89 -25.64 18.87 41.49
N ALA A 90 -24.35 18.54 41.59
CA ALA A 90 -23.83 17.35 42.26
C ALA A 90 -23.35 17.61 43.71
N VAL A 91 -23.67 18.79 44.27
CA VAL A 91 -23.35 19.17 45.66
C VAL A 91 -24.54 18.90 46.58
N GLY A 92 -24.30 18.17 47.67
CA GLY A 92 -25.30 17.86 48.70
C GLY A 92 -24.91 16.66 49.57
N PRO A 93 -25.74 16.27 50.56
CA PRO A 93 -25.60 15.00 51.26
C PRO A 93 -25.69 13.83 50.27
N VAL A 94 -24.74 12.90 50.35
CA VAL A 94 -24.58 11.81 49.36
C VAL A 94 -24.98 10.48 49.98
N LYS A 95 -25.81 9.71 49.27
CA LYS A 95 -26.10 8.31 49.57
C LYS A 95 -25.27 7.42 48.64
N ALA A 96 -24.43 6.55 49.21
CA ALA A 96 -23.46 5.76 48.44
C ALA A 96 -23.91 4.31 48.24
N PHE A 97 -23.68 3.78 47.03
CA PHE A 97 -23.89 2.38 46.66
C PHE A 97 -22.65 1.83 45.96
N GLU A 98 -22.41 0.52 46.03
CA GLU A 98 -21.24 -0.08 45.38
C GLU A 98 -21.40 -0.09 43.85
N THR A 99 -22.60 -0.41 43.36
CA THR A 99 -22.89 -0.55 41.92
C THR A 99 -24.16 0.19 41.51
N TYR A 100 -24.33 0.46 40.21
CA TYR A 100 -25.51 1.14 39.68
C TYR A 100 -26.76 0.28 39.88
N ALA A 101 -26.67 -1.03 39.65
CA ALA A 101 -27.77 -1.96 39.90
C ALA A 101 -28.23 -1.96 41.37
N GLN A 102 -27.31 -1.78 42.33
CA GLN A 102 -27.68 -1.63 43.75
C GLN A 102 -28.39 -0.31 44.02
N ALA A 103 -27.91 0.78 43.42
CA ALA A 103 -28.57 2.08 43.53
C ALA A 103 -29.98 2.06 42.91
N GLU A 104 -30.16 1.35 41.79
CA GLU A 104 -31.45 1.21 41.11
C GLU A 104 -32.43 0.35 41.92
N GLN A 105 -31.97 -0.74 42.55
CA GLN A 105 -32.77 -1.53 43.49
C GLN A 105 -33.17 -0.72 44.73
N GLY A 106 -32.28 0.17 45.19
CA GLY A 106 -32.51 1.07 46.32
C GLY A 106 -33.42 2.26 46.04
N LEU A 107 -33.89 2.48 44.79
CA LEU A 107 -34.71 3.65 44.41
C LEU A 107 -35.93 3.88 45.29
N THR A 108 -36.54 2.81 45.79
CA THR A 108 -37.72 2.89 46.68
C THR A 108 -37.42 3.51 48.06
N GLU A 109 -36.15 3.56 48.47
CA GLU A 109 -35.66 4.13 49.72
C GLU A 109 -35.02 5.52 49.53
N LEU A 110 -35.04 6.03 48.30
CA LEU A 110 -34.50 7.33 47.92
C LEU A 110 -35.64 8.33 47.67
N ASN A 111 -35.41 9.59 48.03
CA ASN A 111 -36.37 10.67 47.81
C ASN A 111 -35.99 11.46 46.55
N GLU A 112 -37.00 12.09 45.94
CA GLU A 112 -36.80 13.06 44.87
C GLU A 112 -35.77 14.12 45.27
N GLY A 113 -34.78 14.35 44.41
CA GLY A 113 -33.67 15.28 44.63
C GLY A 113 -32.47 14.72 45.40
N ASP A 114 -32.53 13.49 45.91
CA ASP A 114 -31.37 12.86 46.59
C ASP A 114 -30.19 12.72 45.63
N ILE A 115 -28.98 13.02 46.12
CA ILE A 115 -27.73 12.76 45.40
C ILE A 115 -27.23 11.37 45.75
N VAL A 116 -27.04 10.55 44.72
CA VAL A 116 -26.63 9.16 44.83
C VAL A 116 -25.25 9.02 44.22
N GLU A 117 -24.30 8.46 44.96
CA GLU A 117 -22.96 8.16 44.44
C GLU A 117 -22.79 6.66 44.27
N VAL A 118 -22.33 6.27 43.09
CA VAL A 118 -22.06 4.89 42.73
C VAL A 118 -20.55 4.72 42.64
N LEU A 119 -20.00 3.79 43.43
CA LEU A 119 -18.55 3.61 43.54
C LEU A 119 -17.95 2.90 42.32
N ARG A 120 -18.67 1.92 41.76
CA ARG A 120 -18.30 1.15 40.57
C ARG A 120 -19.49 1.06 39.64
N ASP A 121 -19.68 2.12 38.87
CA ASP A 121 -20.80 2.22 37.94
C ASP A 121 -20.55 1.38 36.68
N GLU A 122 -21.13 0.20 36.65
CA GLU A 122 -21.07 -0.74 35.52
C GLU A 122 -21.63 -0.16 34.21
N MET A 123 -22.49 0.87 34.28
CA MET A 123 -23.00 1.57 33.11
C MET A 123 -22.01 2.61 32.58
N ARG A 124 -20.98 2.95 33.37
CA ARG A 124 -19.97 3.98 33.08
C ARG A 124 -18.54 3.48 33.32
N HIS A 125 -18.24 2.30 32.80
CA HIS A 125 -16.90 1.69 32.82
C HIS A 125 -16.32 1.53 34.23
N SER A 126 -17.18 1.21 35.21
CA SER A 126 -16.82 1.04 36.62
C SER A 126 -16.21 2.30 37.26
N SER A 127 -16.51 3.49 36.70
CA SER A 127 -16.08 4.76 37.27
C SER A 127 -16.90 5.11 38.50
N ARG A 128 -16.35 5.95 39.38
CA ARG A 128 -17.11 6.57 40.46
C ARG A 128 -17.99 7.70 39.92
N THR A 129 -19.31 7.62 40.09
CA THR A 129 -20.28 8.55 39.48
C THR A 129 -21.28 9.10 40.50
N ARG A 130 -21.93 10.22 40.16
CA ARG A 130 -23.05 10.80 40.91
C ARG A 130 -24.28 10.97 40.03
N TYR A 131 -25.42 10.68 40.63
CA TYR A 131 -26.76 10.79 40.09
C TYR A 131 -27.63 11.66 41.01
N ARG A 132 -28.73 12.18 40.46
CA ARG A 132 -29.85 12.74 41.22
C ARG A 132 -31.08 11.87 40.99
N VAL A 133 -31.91 11.70 42.02
CA VAL A 133 -33.24 11.12 41.83
C VAL A 133 -34.17 12.18 41.23
N ASP A 134 -34.58 12.01 39.98
CA ASP A 134 -35.60 12.85 39.34
C ASP A 134 -36.71 11.97 38.78
N GLN A 135 -37.96 12.32 39.09
CA GLN A 135 -39.17 11.59 38.72
C GLN A 135 -39.12 10.10 39.06
N GLY A 136 -38.50 9.76 40.20
CA GLY A 136 -38.31 8.37 40.63
C GLY A 136 -37.31 7.57 39.80
N ALA A 137 -36.40 8.22 39.08
CA ALA A 137 -35.31 7.58 38.35
C ALA A 137 -33.95 8.23 38.66
N LEU A 138 -32.86 7.48 38.47
CA LEU A 138 -31.50 8.01 38.62
C LEU A 138 -31.10 8.79 37.36
N THR A 139 -31.09 10.11 37.46
CA THR A 139 -30.57 11.02 36.43
C THR A 139 -29.09 11.27 36.64
N PHE A 140 -28.27 10.94 35.64
CA PHE A 140 -26.82 11.12 35.71
C PHE A 140 -26.42 12.59 35.84
N LEU A 141 -25.53 12.91 36.78
CA LEU A 141 -24.98 14.25 36.94
C LEU A 141 -23.55 14.34 36.44
N ILE A 142 -22.65 13.55 37.03
CA ILE A 142 -21.21 13.66 36.80
C ILE A 142 -20.49 12.35 37.10
N ALA A 143 -19.35 12.13 36.44
CA ALA A 143 -18.39 11.11 36.81
C ALA A 143 -17.18 11.77 37.48
N LEU A 144 -16.81 11.31 38.67
CA LEU A 144 -15.84 11.96 39.55
C LEU A 144 -14.38 11.68 39.16
N GLU A 145 -14.12 10.64 38.37
CA GLU A 145 -12.78 10.19 37.97
C GLU A 145 -12.56 10.35 36.45
N GLN A 146 -13.07 11.46 35.89
CA GLN A 146 -12.89 11.77 34.48
C GLN A 146 -11.67 12.66 34.24
N PHE A 147 -10.81 12.22 33.31
CA PHE A 147 -9.81 13.02 32.65
C PHE A 147 -10.44 13.72 31.43
N GLN A 148 -10.51 15.06 31.48
CA GLN A 148 -10.91 15.89 30.36
C GLN A 148 -9.70 16.74 29.90
N PRO A 149 -9.17 16.50 28.69
CA PRO A 149 -8.11 17.35 28.13
C PRO A 149 -8.56 18.80 27.97
N GLY A 150 -7.68 19.77 28.26
CA GLY A 150 -8.00 21.20 28.24
C GLY A 150 -7.97 21.85 26.85
N PHE A 151 -8.68 21.28 25.86
CA PHE A 151 -8.83 21.89 24.53
C PHE A 151 -10.24 21.66 23.94
N PRO A 152 -10.74 22.55 23.05
CA PRO A 152 -12.09 22.44 22.49
C PRO A 152 -12.34 21.11 21.76
N GLY A 153 -13.51 20.50 22.00
CA GLY A 153 -13.87 19.21 21.39
C GLY A 153 -13.21 17.98 22.02
N ALA A 154 -12.52 18.13 23.15
CA ALA A 154 -11.93 17.02 23.87
C ALA A 154 -13.01 16.08 24.47
N VAL A 155 -12.82 14.77 24.26
CA VAL A 155 -13.72 13.74 24.81
C VAL A 155 -13.28 13.38 26.23
N SER A 156 -14.23 13.47 27.17
CA SER A 156 -14.00 13.07 28.56
C SER A 156 -13.94 11.55 28.71
N ARG A 157 -13.03 11.04 29.54
CA ARG A 157 -12.82 9.59 29.76
C ARG A 157 -12.28 9.27 31.15
N PRO A 158 -12.34 8.02 31.63
CA PRO A 158 -11.80 7.66 32.95
C PRO A 158 -10.29 7.91 33.07
N VAL A 159 -9.82 8.37 34.24
CA VAL A 159 -8.38 8.56 34.54
C VAL A 159 -7.60 7.25 34.37
N GLN A 160 -8.17 6.12 34.81
CA GLN A 160 -7.54 4.81 34.65
C GLN A 160 -7.29 4.46 33.17
N SER A 161 -8.28 4.69 32.31
CA SER A 161 -8.14 4.51 30.86
C SER A 161 -7.07 5.43 30.26
N LYS A 162 -6.89 6.64 30.82
CA LYS A 162 -5.80 7.54 30.41
C LYS A 162 -4.43 7.03 30.86
N LEU A 163 -4.32 6.51 32.09
CA LEU A 163 -3.06 5.99 32.64
C LEU A 163 -2.58 4.74 31.89
N GLU A 164 -3.51 3.89 31.43
CA GLU A 164 -3.21 2.71 30.63
C GLU A 164 -2.61 3.01 29.24
N GLU A 165 -2.67 4.27 28.78
CA GLU A 165 -1.98 4.71 27.56
C GLU A 165 -0.50 5.02 27.78
N VAL A 166 -0.10 5.28 29.03
CA VAL A 166 1.29 5.57 29.38
C VAL A 166 2.03 4.23 29.47
N ALA A 167 3.18 4.14 28.81
CA ALA A 167 4.02 2.95 28.91
C ALA A 167 4.42 2.70 30.38
N ILE A 168 4.44 1.43 30.79
CA ILE A 168 4.97 1.06 32.10
C ILE A 168 6.43 1.51 32.14
N SER A 169 6.85 2.16 33.21
CA SER A 169 8.24 2.52 33.41
C SER A 169 8.92 1.53 34.34
N ALA A 170 10.24 1.40 34.23
CA ALA A 170 11.02 0.59 35.17
C ALA A 170 10.90 1.10 36.62
N ALA A 171 10.59 2.39 36.83
CA ALA A 171 10.34 2.94 38.16
C ALA A 171 9.08 2.35 38.82
N ASP A 172 8.06 1.98 38.03
CA ASP A 172 6.79 1.44 38.53
C ASP A 172 6.96 0.06 39.19
N ILE A 173 8.05 -0.64 38.88
CA ILE A 173 8.38 -1.96 39.46
C ILE A 173 9.44 -1.89 40.56
N GLY A 174 9.82 -0.69 41.00
CA GLY A 174 10.75 -0.48 42.11
C GLY A 174 12.18 -0.94 41.82
N THR A 175 12.64 -0.77 40.58
CA THR A 175 14.05 -1.00 40.18
C THR A 175 14.94 0.17 40.58
N THR A 176 16.23 -0.11 40.79
CA THR A 176 17.22 0.92 41.13
C THR A 176 17.76 1.60 39.87
N GLY A 177 18.22 0.81 38.89
CA GLY A 177 18.73 1.34 37.61
C GLY A 177 20.03 2.12 37.71
N ASP A 178 20.92 1.74 38.62
CA ASP A 178 22.25 2.35 38.83
C ASP A 178 23.39 1.61 38.09
N GLY A 179 23.07 0.54 37.34
CA GLY A 179 24.02 -0.31 36.63
C GLY A 179 24.89 -1.20 37.52
N THR A 180 24.64 -1.26 38.83
CA THR A 180 25.41 -2.06 39.79
C THR A 180 24.53 -2.96 40.67
N THR A 181 23.41 -2.45 41.16
CA THR A 181 22.39 -3.20 41.90
C THR A 181 21.71 -4.21 40.97
N ASP A 182 21.61 -5.46 41.43
CA ASP A 182 20.94 -6.53 40.68
C ASP A 182 19.42 -6.35 40.71
N ASP A 183 18.86 -5.95 39.58
CA ASP A 183 17.43 -5.68 39.36
C ASP A 183 16.68 -6.92 38.81
N THR A 184 17.34 -8.08 38.67
CA THR A 184 16.79 -9.29 38.01
C THR A 184 15.41 -9.68 38.52
N ALA A 185 15.26 -9.80 39.84
CA ALA A 185 14.01 -10.24 40.46
C ALA A 185 12.82 -9.33 40.10
N ARG A 186 13.04 -8.02 39.91
CA ARG A 186 11.97 -7.07 39.55
C ARG A 186 11.48 -7.29 38.14
N PHE A 187 12.40 -7.46 37.19
CA PHE A 187 12.04 -7.76 35.80
C PHE A 187 11.40 -9.15 35.66
N THR A 188 11.85 -10.16 36.43
CA THR A 188 11.19 -11.46 36.46
C THR A 188 9.72 -11.37 36.93
N VAL A 189 9.45 -10.60 37.99
CA VAL A 189 8.07 -10.38 38.46
C VAL A 189 7.24 -9.64 37.42
N LEU A 190 7.80 -8.60 36.78
CA LEU A 190 7.12 -7.89 35.71
C LEU A 190 6.72 -8.83 34.58
N GLU A 191 7.67 -9.61 34.04
CA GLU A 191 7.43 -10.53 32.92
C GLU A 191 6.50 -11.70 33.26
N GLY A 192 6.35 -12.02 34.54
CA GLY A 192 5.33 -12.96 35.00
C GLY A 192 3.89 -12.45 34.79
N HIS A 193 3.67 -11.14 34.88
CA HIS A 193 2.35 -10.50 34.87
C HIS A 193 2.05 -9.71 33.60
N VAL A 194 3.09 -9.13 32.98
CA VAL A 194 3.00 -8.24 31.83
C VAL A 194 3.98 -8.71 30.78
N THR A 195 3.49 -8.97 29.57
CA THR A 195 4.32 -9.35 28.42
C THR A 195 3.92 -8.56 27.18
N GLY A 196 4.82 -8.47 26.20
CA GLY A 196 4.59 -7.85 24.89
C GLY A 196 4.21 -6.36 24.94
N ARG A 197 4.44 -5.69 26.08
CA ARG A 197 4.16 -4.25 26.26
C ARG A 197 5.45 -3.44 26.11
N PRO A 198 5.35 -2.16 25.70
CA PRO A 198 6.48 -1.24 25.79
C PRO A 198 6.78 -0.90 27.25
N VAL A 199 8.06 -0.95 27.63
CA VAL A 199 8.53 -0.61 28.98
C VAL A 199 9.66 0.41 28.92
N ASP A 200 9.46 1.60 29.48
CA ASP A 200 10.43 2.69 29.48
C ASP A 200 11.49 2.48 30.59
N LEU A 201 12.76 2.40 30.20
CA LEU A 201 13.91 2.25 31.09
C LEU A 201 14.40 3.60 31.65
N LEU A 202 13.81 4.73 31.26
CA LEU A 202 14.02 6.07 31.80
C LEU A 202 15.46 6.60 31.67
N GLY A 203 16.15 6.20 30.60
CA GLY A 203 17.55 6.51 30.29
C GLY A 203 18.57 5.81 31.21
N ARG A 204 18.13 4.89 32.08
CA ARG A 204 18.97 4.25 33.09
C ARG A 204 19.57 2.92 32.62
N THR A 205 20.53 2.40 33.39
CA THR A 205 21.17 1.10 33.16
C THR A 205 20.82 0.13 34.28
N TYR A 206 20.37 -1.08 33.95
CA TYR A 206 19.91 -2.07 34.93
C TYR A 206 20.82 -3.30 34.91
N SER A 207 21.39 -3.67 36.06
CA SER A 207 22.20 -4.89 36.17
C SER A 207 21.29 -6.10 36.33
N VAL A 208 21.45 -7.12 35.47
CA VAL A 208 20.60 -8.32 35.45
C VAL A 208 21.40 -9.58 35.12
N THR A 209 20.98 -10.74 35.61
CA THR A 209 21.67 -12.02 35.36
C THR A 209 21.43 -12.56 33.96
N ALA A 210 20.30 -12.20 33.34
CA ALA A 210 19.93 -12.52 31.98
C ALA A 210 19.11 -11.36 31.39
N LEU A 211 19.20 -11.16 30.07
CA LEU A 211 18.47 -10.10 29.39
C LEU A 211 16.95 -10.37 29.45
N PRO A 212 16.14 -9.49 30.06
CA PRO A 212 14.69 -9.61 30.03
C PRO A 212 14.17 -9.50 28.59
N ASN A 213 13.28 -10.41 28.19
CA ASN A 213 12.81 -10.53 26.80
C ASN A 213 11.30 -10.82 26.70
N GLY A 214 10.57 -10.64 27.79
CA GLY A 214 9.12 -10.73 27.85
C GLY A 214 8.42 -9.44 27.44
N ASN A 215 9.13 -8.31 27.30
CA ASN A 215 8.58 -7.00 26.93
C ASN A 215 9.52 -6.22 25.99
N ASP A 216 8.99 -5.16 25.39
CA ASP A 216 9.71 -4.22 24.53
C ASP A 216 10.32 -3.09 25.36
N TYR A 217 11.49 -3.35 25.93
CA TYR A 217 12.23 -2.39 26.74
C TYR A 217 12.91 -1.32 25.87
N PHE A 218 12.73 -0.05 26.20
CA PHE A 218 13.27 1.08 25.44
C PHE A 218 13.79 2.19 26.35
N ASN A 219 14.52 3.15 25.78
CA ASN A 219 15.09 4.33 26.45
C ASN A 219 15.95 3.95 27.66
N GLY A 220 17.01 3.16 27.47
CA GLY A 220 17.94 2.77 28.54
C GLY A 220 18.80 1.57 28.14
N ALA A 221 19.38 0.86 29.12
CA ALA A 221 20.27 -0.27 28.86
C ALA A 221 20.21 -1.36 29.93
N PHE A 222 20.63 -2.57 29.57
CA PHE A 222 20.88 -3.66 30.51
C PHE A 222 22.39 -3.95 30.60
N LEU A 223 22.84 -4.38 31.77
CA LEU A 223 24.18 -4.91 31.99
C LEU A 223 24.06 -6.40 32.35
N VAL A 224 24.53 -7.28 31.47
CA VAL A 224 24.45 -8.74 31.64
C VAL A 224 25.84 -9.34 31.69
N GLY A 225 26.26 -9.86 32.85
CA GLY A 225 27.63 -10.38 33.02
C GLY A 225 28.72 -9.36 32.66
N GLY A 226 28.48 -8.07 32.92
CA GLY A 226 29.37 -6.96 32.57
C GLY A 226 29.28 -6.48 31.11
N ARG A 227 28.47 -7.12 30.26
CA ARG A 227 28.21 -6.68 28.89
C ARG A 227 27.12 -5.61 28.88
N TYR A 228 27.44 -4.42 28.38
CA TYR A 228 26.49 -3.33 28.18
C TYR A 228 25.63 -3.57 26.93
N ILE A 229 24.31 -3.58 27.09
CA ILE A 229 23.33 -3.86 26.05
C ILE A 229 22.32 -2.69 25.99
N PRO A 230 22.59 -1.65 25.17
CA PRO A 230 21.68 -0.53 25.01
C PRO A 230 20.39 -0.98 24.31
N GLN A 231 19.27 -0.41 24.74
CA GLN A 231 17.98 -0.59 24.10
C GLN A 231 17.67 0.59 23.16
N HIS A 232 16.66 0.42 22.31
CA HIS A 232 16.17 1.46 21.41
C HIS A 232 15.64 2.65 22.18
N ASN A 233 15.70 3.88 21.64
CA ASN A 233 15.19 5.07 22.34
C ASN A 233 13.66 5.15 22.38
N LEU A 234 12.97 4.43 21.49
CA LEU A 234 11.52 4.39 21.37
C LEU A 234 11.07 2.93 21.24
N PRO A 235 9.79 2.63 21.56
CA PRO A 235 9.21 1.31 21.36
C PRO A 235 9.43 0.78 19.94
N GLN A 236 9.80 -0.48 19.83
CA GLN A 236 10.12 -1.11 18.58
C GLN A 236 8.86 -1.56 17.83
N ALA A 237 8.69 -1.06 16.61
CA ALA A 237 7.58 -1.43 15.74
C ALA A 237 7.68 -2.88 15.23
N HIS A 238 8.88 -3.29 14.81
CA HIS A 238 9.22 -4.64 14.34
C HIS A 238 10.71 -4.95 14.52
N PRO A 239 11.14 -6.24 14.49
CA PRO A 239 12.50 -6.65 14.85
C PRO A 239 13.63 -6.07 13.98
N TRP A 240 13.31 -5.61 12.76
CA TRP A 240 14.27 -4.97 11.85
C TRP A 240 14.37 -3.43 11.93
N ALA A 241 13.66 -2.76 12.84
CA ALA A 241 13.69 -1.30 12.92
C ALA A 241 15.05 -0.76 13.45
N ASN A 242 15.68 0.22 12.75
CA ASN A 242 16.34 1.45 13.30
C ASN A 242 17.18 2.25 12.24
N PRO A 243 16.83 3.47 11.75
CA PRO A 243 15.53 4.17 11.72
C PRO A 243 14.57 3.65 10.61
N ALA A 244 14.98 2.66 9.82
CA ALA A 244 14.16 1.91 8.87
C ALA A 244 14.79 0.51 8.64
N PRO A 245 14.04 -0.53 8.21
CA PRO A 245 14.64 -1.80 7.79
C PRO A 245 15.59 -1.59 6.60
N HIS A 246 16.76 -2.23 6.62
CA HIS A 246 17.69 -2.17 5.49
C HIS A 246 17.42 -3.35 4.55
N PHE A 247 16.96 -3.04 3.34
CA PHE A 247 16.81 -4.01 2.26
C PHE A 247 18.02 -3.98 1.33
N LYS A 248 18.46 -5.15 0.88
CA LYS A 248 19.57 -5.30 -0.06
C LYS A 248 19.33 -6.46 -1.02
N ALA A 249 19.37 -6.18 -2.31
CA ALA A 249 19.41 -7.23 -3.32
C ALA A 249 20.80 -7.91 -3.31
N ILE A 250 20.83 -9.23 -3.46
CA ILE A 250 22.07 -9.99 -3.64
C ILE A 250 22.56 -9.75 -5.08
N SER A 251 23.67 -9.02 -5.23
CA SER A 251 24.09 -8.43 -6.51
C SER A 251 25.12 -9.26 -7.30
N ALA A 252 25.24 -10.55 -7.01
CA ALA A 252 26.31 -11.41 -7.55
C ALA A 252 26.22 -11.74 -9.07
N GLY A 253 25.50 -10.93 -9.85
CA GLY A 253 25.18 -11.17 -11.24
C GLY A 253 23.86 -11.93 -11.38
N TYR A 254 23.02 -11.48 -12.33
CA TYR A 254 21.67 -11.99 -12.59
C TYR A 254 21.65 -13.52 -12.88
N ASP A 255 22.78 -14.07 -13.34
CA ASP A 255 22.93 -15.50 -13.65
C ASP A 255 23.43 -16.36 -12.47
N ALA A 256 24.02 -15.77 -11.42
CA ALA A 256 24.68 -16.53 -10.35
C ALA A 256 23.68 -17.10 -9.32
N VAL A 257 22.47 -16.53 -9.24
CA VAL A 257 21.46 -16.98 -8.27
C VAL A 257 20.08 -17.11 -8.92
N ARG A 258 19.84 -18.27 -9.54
CA ARG A 258 18.52 -18.66 -10.06
C ARG A 258 17.89 -19.69 -9.12
N GLY A 259 16.74 -19.40 -8.53
CA GLY A 259 15.93 -20.40 -7.81
C GLY A 259 15.33 -19.95 -6.48
N LEU A 260 14.50 -20.84 -5.92
CA LEU A 260 13.70 -20.61 -4.71
C LEU A 260 14.31 -21.28 -3.49
N ASN A 261 13.81 -20.97 -2.28
CA ASN A 261 14.28 -21.56 -1.02
C ASN A 261 15.76 -21.23 -0.77
N ALA A 262 15.99 -20.12 -0.08
CA ALA A 262 17.34 -19.68 0.25
C ALA A 262 17.40 -19.26 1.71
N ALA A 263 18.59 -19.38 2.30
CA ALA A 263 18.90 -18.90 3.63
C ALA A 263 20.20 -18.11 3.62
N PHE A 264 20.22 -17.07 4.45
CA PHE A 264 21.43 -16.33 4.78
C PHE A 264 21.76 -16.58 6.25
N LEU A 265 22.94 -17.13 6.50
CA LEU A 265 23.42 -17.58 7.80
C LEU A 265 24.68 -16.78 8.17
N PRO A 266 24.57 -15.67 8.93
CA PRO A 266 25.73 -15.00 9.49
C PRO A 266 26.49 -15.96 10.40
N LEU A 267 27.80 -16.11 10.20
CA LEU A 267 28.59 -17.00 11.05
C LEU A 267 28.75 -16.42 12.47
N PRO A 268 28.61 -17.24 13.53
CA PRO A 268 28.69 -16.77 14.92
C PRO A 268 30.12 -16.35 15.29
N SER A 269 30.30 -15.55 16.35
CA SER A 269 31.64 -15.11 16.78
C SER A 269 32.57 -16.24 17.24
N THR A 270 31.98 -17.40 17.58
CA THR A 270 32.67 -18.62 18.01
C THR A 270 33.43 -19.32 16.88
N VAL A 271 33.20 -18.96 15.62
CA VAL A 271 33.96 -19.52 14.50
C VAL A 271 35.45 -19.17 14.57
N PRO A 272 36.34 -19.99 13.97
CA PRO A 272 37.74 -19.64 13.79
C PRO A 272 37.91 -18.27 13.14
N VAL A 273 38.99 -17.55 13.51
CA VAL A 273 39.25 -16.17 13.07
C VAL A 273 39.11 -15.99 11.55
N ALA A 274 39.53 -16.99 10.77
CA ALA A 274 39.44 -16.99 9.31
C ALA A 274 38.01 -16.83 8.76
N TYR A 275 36.98 -17.22 9.52
CA TYR A 275 35.57 -17.18 9.12
C TYR A 275 34.78 -16.05 9.78
N ARG A 276 35.39 -15.30 10.71
CA ARG A 276 34.70 -14.22 11.41
C ARG A 276 34.24 -13.16 10.41
N SER A 277 33.03 -12.64 10.63
CA SER A 277 32.41 -11.63 9.77
C SER A 277 31.98 -12.12 8.37
N GLN A 278 32.02 -13.43 8.12
CA GLN A 278 31.43 -14.02 6.92
C GLN A 278 29.96 -14.40 7.14
N GLY A 279 29.18 -14.41 6.06
CA GLY A 279 27.88 -15.07 5.98
C GLY A 279 27.92 -16.22 4.97
N LEU A 280 27.14 -17.26 5.24
CA LEU A 280 26.86 -18.35 4.32
C LEU A 280 25.52 -18.09 3.64
N LEU A 281 25.52 -18.19 2.31
CA LEU A 281 24.34 -18.15 1.48
C LEU A 281 24.11 -19.55 0.93
N ILE A 282 22.96 -20.15 1.19
CA ILE A 282 22.58 -21.48 0.70
C ILE A 282 21.27 -21.34 -0.07
N TRP A 283 21.19 -21.89 -1.28
CA TRP A 283 20.00 -21.81 -2.12
C TRP A 283 19.85 -23.04 -3.01
N ARG A 284 18.62 -23.31 -3.47
CA ARG A 284 18.41 -24.23 -4.60
C ARG A 284 18.65 -23.47 -5.89
N GLU A 285 19.58 -23.96 -6.71
CA GLU A 285 19.75 -23.54 -8.08
C GLU A 285 18.74 -24.25 -8.99
N GLY A 286 17.97 -23.48 -9.74
CA GLY A 286 16.98 -24.00 -10.68
C GLY A 286 16.32 -22.92 -11.55
N ARG A 287 15.84 -23.30 -12.73
CA ARG A 287 15.23 -22.39 -13.72
C ARG A 287 13.77 -22.10 -13.45
N TYR A 288 13.05 -23.01 -12.79
CA TYR A 288 11.60 -22.90 -12.63
C TYR A 288 11.18 -22.92 -11.17
N HIS A 289 10.02 -22.28 -10.90
CA HIS A 289 9.31 -22.46 -9.63
C HIS A 289 8.85 -23.92 -9.47
N THR A 290 8.64 -24.64 -10.57
CA THR A 290 8.18 -26.03 -10.60
C THR A 290 9.35 -27.03 -10.59
N PHE A 291 9.04 -28.33 -10.64
CA PHE A 291 10.03 -29.40 -10.56
C PHE A 291 11.00 -29.39 -11.76
N GLU A 292 12.28 -29.65 -11.51
CA GLU A 292 13.26 -29.87 -12.59
C GLU A 292 14.35 -30.86 -12.19
N THR A 293 14.81 -31.66 -13.14
CA THR A 293 15.82 -32.71 -12.90
C THR A 293 17.26 -32.18 -12.88
N THR A 294 17.46 -30.93 -13.27
CA THR A 294 18.79 -30.28 -13.31
C THR A 294 19.11 -29.47 -12.07
N SER A 295 18.18 -29.35 -11.12
CA SER A 295 18.37 -28.54 -9.91
C SER A 295 19.49 -29.08 -9.02
N SER A 296 20.13 -28.17 -8.28
CA SER A 296 21.09 -28.53 -7.24
C SER A 296 20.96 -27.60 -6.03
N ILE A 297 21.47 -28.00 -4.87
CA ILE A 297 21.61 -27.10 -3.74
C ILE A 297 23.04 -26.58 -3.75
N LYS A 298 23.19 -25.25 -3.76
CA LYS A 298 24.45 -24.54 -3.77
C LYS A 298 24.69 -23.80 -2.46
N MET A 299 25.96 -23.54 -2.18
CA MET A 299 26.37 -22.55 -1.19
C MET A 299 27.38 -21.57 -1.78
N ALA A 300 27.43 -20.38 -1.21
CA ALA A 300 28.48 -19.39 -1.38
C ALA A 300 28.74 -18.65 -0.05
N ARG A 301 29.91 -18.02 0.06
CA ARG A 301 30.27 -17.16 1.19
C ARG A 301 30.28 -15.71 0.77
N THR A 302 30.10 -14.82 1.74
CA THR A 302 30.17 -13.37 1.53
C THR A 302 30.70 -12.66 2.77
N PHE A 303 31.45 -11.57 2.57
CA PHE A 303 31.86 -10.64 3.64
C PHE A 303 30.97 -9.39 3.70
N ASP A 304 30.19 -9.15 2.66
CA ASP A 304 29.52 -7.88 2.39
C ASP A 304 28.02 -8.08 2.18
N ALA A 305 27.43 -9.11 2.79
CA ALA A 305 26.00 -9.40 2.74
C ALA A 305 25.49 -9.56 1.28
N GLY A 306 26.26 -10.30 0.46
CA GLY A 306 25.88 -10.73 -0.87
C GLY A 306 26.16 -9.74 -1.99
N SER A 307 26.98 -8.71 -1.76
CA SER A 307 27.49 -7.90 -2.87
C SER A 307 28.55 -8.65 -3.67
N THR A 308 29.37 -9.45 -2.98
CA THR A 308 30.32 -10.38 -3.57
C THR A 308 30.12 -11.77 -2.97
N LEU A 309 30.21 -12.78 -3.84
CA LEU A 309 30.17 -14.19 -3.49
C LEU A 309 31.53 -14.82 -3.80
N PHE A 310 31.96 -15.73 -2.93
CA PHE A 310 33.16 -16.53 -3.12
C PHE A 310 32.95 -17.94 -2.54
N ASP A 311 33.87 -18.87 -2.83
CA ASP A 311 33.75 -20.28 -2.42
C ASP A 311 32.43 -20.93 -2.89
N GLU A 312 31.90 -20.50 -4.04
CA GLU A 312 30.66 -21.05 -4.59
C GLU A 312 30.86 -22.53 -4.97
N LYS A 313 29.97 -23.40 -4.48
CA LYS A 313 30.00 -24.83 -4.79
C LYS A 313 28.60 -25.45 -4.71
N VAL A 314 28.42 -26.53 -5.47
CA VAL A 314 27.27 -27.44 -5.32
C VAL A 314 27.51 -28.31 -4.09
N ILE A 315 26.60 -28.25 -3.11
CA ILE A 315 26.66 -29.07 -1.88
C ILE A 315 25.81 -30.31 -1.95
N PHE A 316 24.78 -30.32 -2.81
CA PHE A 316 23.98 -31.50 -3.04
C PHE A 316 23.37 -31.50 -4.43
N LYS A 317 23.46 -32.65 -5.09
CA LYS A 317 22.67 -32.99 -6.27
C LYS A 317 22.17 -34.40 -6.08
N ASP A 318 20.88 -34.60 -6.28
CA ASP A 318 20.28 -35.89 -5.99
C ASP A 318 20.83 -36.97 -6.95
N PRO A 319 21.37 -38.08 -6.44
CA PRO A 319 21.95 -39.12 -7.29
C PRO A 319 20.89 -39.84 -8.14
N ALA A 320 19.62 -39.82 -7.75
CA ALA A 320 18.51 -40.39 -8.51
C ALA A 320 17.89 -39.39 -9.53
N GLY A 321 18.47 -38.19 -9.68
CA GLY A 321 17.95 -37.15 -10.57
C GLY A 321 16.66 -36.48 -10.08
N LEU A 322 16.35 -36.61 -8.78
CA LEU A 322 15.24 -35.91 -8.14
C LEU A 322 15.59 -34.44 -7.84
N ASP A 323 14.56 -33.61 -7.75
CA ASP A 323 14.63 -32.21 -7.37
C ASP A 323 14.64 -32.07 -5.84
N ALA A 324 15.76 -31.65 -5.26
CA ALA A 324 15.88 -31.35 -3.84
C ALA A 324 15.48 -29.89 -3.57
N ARG A 325 14.36 -29.69 -2.88
CA ARG A 325 13.74 -28.38 -2.70
C ARG A 325 12.86 -28.32 -1.47
N ASN A 326 12.37 -27.12 -1.14
CA ASN A 326 11.69 -26.82 0.12
C ASN A 326 12.62 -27.15 1.28
N MET A 327 13.27 -26.14 1.85
CA MET A 327 14.39 -26.34 2.76
C MET A 327 14.17 -25.67 4.10
N ASN A 328 14.55 -26.39 5.16
CA ASN A 328 14.69 -25.88 6.52
C ASN A 328 16.18 -25.91 6.93
N PHE A 329 16.61 -24.93 7.70
CA PHE A 329 18.00 -24.63 8.02
C PHE A 329 18.16 -24.37 9.53
N ALA A 330 19.31 -24.74 10.09
CA ALA A 330 19.72 -24.29 11.42
C ALA A 330 21.23 -24.34 11.62
N PHE A 331 21.71 -23.49 12.52
CA PHE A 331 22.92 -23.78 13.28
C PHE A 331 22.53 -24.76 14.38
N MET A 332 22.98 -26.00 14.24
CA MET A 332 22.69 -27.09 15.16
C MET A 332 23.76 -27.19 16.27
N GLY A 333 23.73 -28.23 17.10
CA GLY A 333 24.68 -28.42 18.19
C GLY A 333 26.14 -28.39 17.72
N GLY A 334 27.01 -27.74 18.51
CA GLY A 334 28.43 -27.61 18.21
C GLY A 334 28.73 -26.67 17.03
N THR A 335 29.36 -27.20 15.98
CA THR A 335 29.75 -26.46 14.76
C THR A 335 28.86 -26.81 13.56
N ARG A 336 27.80 -27.59 13.78
CA ARG A 336 26.99 -28.17 12.71
C ARG A 336 26.06 -27.15 12.07
N ILE A 337 26.03 -27.13 10.74
CA ILE A 337 25.06 -26.43 9.92
C ILE A 337 24.17 -27.50 9.28
N GLY A 338 22.87 -27.48 9.55
CA GLY A 338 21.92 -28.45 9.01
C GLY A 338 21.03 -27.86 7.92
N VAL A 339 20.76 -28.64 6.87
CA VAL A 339 19.78 -28.35 5.82
C VAL A 339 18.90 -29.57 5.62
N PHE A 340 17.60 -29.44 5.85
CA PHE A 340 16.61 -30.48 5.60
C PHE A 340 15.85 -30.14 4.33
N ALA A 341 15.86 -31.00 3.32
CA ALA A 341 15.22 -30.75 2.03
C ALA A 341 14.26 -31.87 1.61
N GLY A 342 13.12 -31.49 1.02
CA GLY A 342 12.21 -32.42 0.35
C GLY A 342 12.79 -32.90 -0.98
N ARG A 343 12.27 -34.01 -1.50
CA ARG A 343 12.71 -34.62 -2.77
C ARG A 343 11.52 -34.89 -3.68
N TYR A 344 11.62 -34.52 -4.96
CA TYR A 344 10.51 -34.59 -5.91
C TYR A 344 10.95 -35.10 -7.27
N SER A 345 10.03 -35.72 -8.00
CA SER A 345 10.25 -36.11 -9.40
C SER A 345 9.44 -35.24 -10.34
N ALA A 346 10.08 -34.71 -11.38
CA ALA A 346 9.37 -34.05 -12.48
C ALA A 346 8.45 -35.02 -13.24
N SER A 347 8.80 -36.31 -13.32
CA SER A 347 8.00 -37.33 -14.01
C SER A 347 6.91 -37.96 -13.14
N ALA A 348 7.02 -37.84 -11.82
CA ALA A 348 6.02 -38.32 -10.86
C ALA A 348 5.83 -37.33 -9.69
N PRO A 349 5.17 -36.17 -9.93
CA PRO A 349 5.09 -35.07 -8.97
C PRO A 349 4.33 -35.39 -7.68
N SER A 350 3.44 -36.39 -7.72
CA SER A 350 2.64 -36.83 -6.58
C SER A 350 3.24 -38.01 -5.84
N ALA A 351 4.38 -38.55 -6.29
CA ALA A 351 5.00 -39.69 -5.64
C ALA A 351 5.65 -39.29 -4.31
N GLN A 352 5.54 -40.17 -3.33
CA GLN A 352 6.17 -40.01 -2.03
C GLN A 352 7.67 -40.35 -2.14
N TYR A 353 8.51 -39.40 -1.77
CA TYR A 353 9.96 -39.61 -1.64
C TYR A 353 10.41 -39.21 -0.24
N ALA A 354 11.30 -40.00 0.34
CA ALA A 354 11.91 -39.65 1.61
C ALA A 354 12.81 -38.41 1.45
N PRO A 355 12.80 -37.48 2.42
CA PRO A 355 13.61 -36.26 2.38
C PRO A 355 15.10 -36.54 2.55
N VAL A 356 15.93 -35.52 2.34
CA VAL A 356 17.38 -35.55 2.57
C VAL A 356 17.77 -34.58 3.67
N PHE A 357 18.67 -34.99 4.53
CA PHE A 357 19.36 -34.12 5.47
C PHE A 357 20.81 -33.92 5.00
N LEU A 358 21.22 -32.66 4.87
CA LEU A 358 22.58 -32.23 4.55
C LEU A 358 23.17 -31.57 5.78
N TYR A 359 24.44 -31.78 6.02
CA TYR A 359 25.11 -31.08 7.11
C TYR A 359 26.58 -30.80 6.84
N SER A 360 27.09 -29.78 7.51
CA SER A 360 28.51 -29.45 7.56
C SER A 360 28.93 -29.27 9.02
N ASP A 361 30.01 -29.93 9.43
CA ASP A 361 30.57 -29.84 10.79
C ASP A 361 31.79 -28.89 10.86
N ASP A 362 32.16 -28.27 9.74
CA ASP A 362 33.37 -27.46 9.58
C ASP A 362 33.05 -26.10 8.94
N TRP A 363 31.92 -25.52 9.36
CA TRP A 363 31.48 -24.17 8.99
C TRP A 363 31.24 -23.99 7.49
N GLY A 364 30.75 -25.03 6.81
CA GLY A 364 30.40 -25.05 5.39
C GLY A 364 31.57 -25.43 4.46
N THR A 365 32.68 -25.95 4.99
CA THR A 365 33.84 -26.32 4.16
C THR A 365 33.60 -27.65 3.45
N THR A 366 33.17 -28.67 4.18
CA THR A 366 32.74 -29.98 3.69
C THR A 366 31.29 -30.24 4.04
N TRP A 367 30.63 -31.05 3.21
CA TRP A 367 29.20 -31.36 3.32
C TRP A 367 28.97 -32.86 3.22
N SER A 368 28.11 -33.36 4.10
CA SER A 368 27.61 -34.72 4.12
C SER A 368 26.10 -34.71 3.85
N SER A 369 25.57 -35.84 3.37
CA SER A 369 24.15 -35.99 3.08
C SER A 369 23.65 -37.38 3.45
N ALA A 370 22.42 -37.47 3.96
CA ALA A 370 21.73 -38.71 4.26
C ALA A 370 20.29 -38.65 3.77
N ILE A 371 19.89 -39.63 2.93
CA ILE A 371 18.48 -39.85 2.62
C ILE A 371 17.83 -40.45 3.86
N LEU A 372 16.78 -39.80 4.35
CA LEU A 372 16.10 -40.20 5.57
C LEU A 372 15.12 -41.35 5.30
N THR A 373 14.57 -41.92 6.38
CA THR A 373 13.49 -42.90 6.27
C THR A 373 12.15 -42.19 6.41
N LEU A 374 11.23 -42.46 5.48
CA LEU A 374 9.85 -42.01 5.55
C LEU A 374 8.96 -43.25 5.51
N PRO A 375 8.14 -43.50 6.56
CA PRO A 375 7.26 -44.66 6.58
C PRO A 375 6.28 -44.69 5.41
N GLU A 376 5.94 -45.88 4.93
CA GLU A 376 4.93 -46.05 3.88
C GLU A 376 3.59 -45.45 4.34
N GLY A 377 2.95 -44.66 3.46
CA GLY A 377 1.69 -43.99 3.77
C GLY A 377 1.81 -42.76 4.66
N ALA A 378 3.01 -42.40 5.14
CA ALA A 378 3.24 -41.13 5.83
C ALA A 378 2.72 -39.94 4.97
N LEU A 379 2.25 -38.88 5.62
CA LEU A 379 1.65 -37.73 4.94
C LEU A 379 0.53 -38.10 3.93
N GLY A 380 -0.19 -39.20 4.18
CA GLY A 380 -1.25 -39.70 3.29
C GLY A 380 -0.74 -40.14 1.91
N GLY A 381 0.53 -40.57 1.82
CA GLY A 381 1.17 -40.95 0.56
C GLY A 381 1.58 -39.77 -0.32
N SER A 382 1.53 -38.54 0.21
CA SER A 382 1.92 -37.33 -0.52
C SER A 382 3.43 -37.09 -0.48
N PRO A 383 3.98 -36.29 -1.41
CA PRO A 383 5.37 -35.83 -1.35
C PRO A 383 5.67 -35.15 -0.01
N CYS A 384 6.87 -35.38 0.53
CA CYS A 384 7.33 -34.76 1.76
C CYS A 384 7.89 -33.36 1.48
N SER A 385 7.13 -32.33 1.85
CA SER A 385 7.54 -30.94 1.77
C SER A 385 7.93 -30.43 3.15
N PRO A 386 9.19 -30.06 3.39
CA PRO A 386 9.53 -29.23 4.55
C PRO A 386 8.64 -28.01 4.54
N SER A 387 8.05 -27.74 5.70
CA SER A 387 7.21 -26.58 5.88
C SER A 387 8.02 -25.33 5.56
N ALA A 388 7.40 -24.37 4.89
CA ALA A 388 8.01 -23.08 4.57
C ALA A 388 8.12 -22.19 5.82
N ASP A 389 8.62 -22.77 6.92
CA ASP A 389 8.64 -22.27 8.30
C ASP A 389 9.68 -21.18 8.48
N GLY A 390 9.67 -20.18 7.60
CA GLY A 390 10.84 -19.37 7.32
C GLY A 390 12.11 -20.22 7.23
N GLY A 391 12.02 -21.44 6.70
CA GLY A 391 13.14 -22.37 6.61
C GLY A 391 13.82 -22.73 7.94
N VAL A 392 13.13 -22.99 9.06
CA VAL A 392 13.81 -23.24 10.36
C VAL A 392 13.76 -24.73 10.79
N ILE A 393 14.89 -25.25 11.27
CA ILE A 393 14.94 -26.46 12.12
C ILE A 393 14.98 -25.98 13.58
N HIS A 394 13.97 -26.36 14.36
CA HIS A 394 13.79 -25.86 15.72
C HIS A 394 14.54 -26.71 16.73
N HIS A 395 14.94 -26.10 17.83
CA HIS A 395 15.45 -26.81 18.99
C HIS A 395 14.33 -27.68 19.61
N TYR A 396 14.65 -28.91 19.97
CA TYR A 396 13.74 -29.83 20.67
C TYR A 396 14.30 -30.06 22.09
N PRO A 397 13.82 -29.30 23.10
CA PRO A 397 14.45 -29.25 24.41
C PRO A 397 14.14 -30.48 25.26
N ALA A 398 15.03 -30.78 26.20
CA ALA A 398 14.86 -31.90 27.13
C ALA A 398 13.60 -31.75 28.00
N SER A 399 13.15 -30.51 28.26
CA SER A 399 11.92 -30.22 29.01
C SER A 399 10.67 -30.87 28.39
N VAL A 400 10.69 -31.16 27.09
CA VAL A 400 9.57 -31.76 26.35
C VAL A 400 9.93 -33.08 25.67
N GLY A 401 11.01 -33.74 26.13
CA GLY A 401 11.42 -35.06 25.64
C GLY A 401 12.49 -35.05 24.56
N GLY A 402 13.14 -33.90 24.34
CA GLY A 402 14.28 -33.76 23.44
C GLY A 402 15.65 -33.80 24.14
N HIS A 403 16.61 -33.06 23.61
CA HIS A 403 17.96 -32.94 24.17
C HIS A 403 18.46 -31.50 24.03
N ASP A 404 18.88 -30.87 25.12
CA ASP A 404 19.13 -29.42 25.12
C ASP A 404 20.30 -28.96 24.25
N THR A 405 21.17 -29.87 23.81
CA THR A 405 22.28 -29.54 22.89
C THR A 405 22.12 -30.15 21.50
N ASP A 406 21.52 -31.33 21.42
CA ASP A 406 21.55 -32.18 20.23
C ASP A 406 20.14 -32.56 19.72
N GLY A 407 19.10 -32.10 20.43
CA GLY A 407 17.71 -32.34 20.10
C GLY A 407 17.20 -31.28 19.14
N TRP A 408 16.68 -31.72 17.99
CA TRP A 408 16.13 -30.84 16.97
C TRP A 408 14.87 -31.42 16.36
N ILE A 409 13.95 -30.56 15.94
CA ILE A 409 12.69 -30.92 15.30
C ILE A 409 12.42 -30.01 14.10
N THR A 410 11.89 -30.59 13.02
CA THR A 410 11.44 -29.83 11.86
C THR A 410 10.11 -30.36 11.36
N TYR A 411 9.27 -29.47 10.83
CA TYR A 411 7.92 -29.79 10.40
C TYR A 411 7.85 -29.98 8.89
N VAL A 412 6.93 -30.83 8.47
CA VAL A 412 6.70 -31.18 7.07
C VAL A 412 5.22 -31.20 6.78
N TYR A 413 4.85 -30.92 5.54
CA TYR A 413 3.51 -31.11 5.02
C TYR A 413 3.54 -31.98 3.78
N GLY A 414 2.41 -32.60 3.48
CA GLY A 414 2.16 -33.29 2.22
C GLY A 414 0.81 -32.87 1.68
N GLN A 415 0.74 -32.65 0.37
CA GLN A 415 -0.50 -32.30 -0.31
C GLN A 415 -0.67 -33.14 -1.57
N THR A 416 -1.81 -33.82 -1.69
CA THR A 416 -2.26 -34.48 -2.92
C THR A 416 -3.73 -34.16 -3.15
N GLY A 417 -4.03 -33.36 -4.17
CA GLY A 417 -5.39 -32.88 -4.42
C GLY A 417 -5.94 -32.05 -3.26
N SER A 418 -7.01 -32.54 -2.63
CA SER A 418 -7.64 -31.95 -1.44
C SER A 418 -7.21 -32.61 -0.13
N ASN A 419 -6.39 -33.66 -0.18
CA ASN A 419 -5.84 -34.27 1.02
C ASN A 419 -4.59 -33.50 1.44
N THR A 420 -4.55 -33.10 2.70
CA THR A 420 -3.37 -32.48 3.31
C THR A 420 -3.02 -33.18 4.61
N ALA A 421 -1.73 -33.29 4.88
CA ALA A 421 -1.21 -33.88 6.10
C ALA A 421 -0.01 -33.08 6.59
N THR A 422 0.15 -33.02 7.89
CA THR A 422 1.28 -32.37 8.56
C THR A 422 1.95 -33.39 9.46
N GLY A 423 3.27 -33.38 9.50
CA GLY A 423 4.08 -34.22 10.36
C GLY A 423 5.36 -33.51 10.79
N TYR A 424 6.24 -34.26 11.44
CA TYR A 424 7.53 -33.76 11.89
C TYR A 424 8.62 -34.82 11.76
N PHE A 425 9.87 -34.35 11.81
CA PHE A 425 11.05 -35.18 12.01
C PHE A 425 11.78 -34.67 13.26
N VAL A 426 12.13 -35.60 14.16
CA VAL A 426 12.94 -35.32 15.36
C VAL A 426 14.27 -36.03 15.26
N THR A 427 15.33 -35.37 15.70
CA THR A 427 16.63 -35.97 15.98
C THR A 427 17.01 -35.68 17.44
N LEU A 428 17.65 -36.64 18.10
CA LEU A 428 18.21 -36.50 19.45
C LEU A 428 19.74 -36.55 19.46
N ASP A 429 20.34 -36.77 18.29
CA ASP A 429 21.76 -37.00 18.07
C ASP A 429 22.32 -36.01 17.04
N ASN A 430 21.82 -34.78 17.09
CA ASN A 430 22.26 -33.64 16.28
C ASN A 430 22.13 -33.85 14.76
N GLY A 431 21.20 -34.70 14.33
CA GLY A 431 20.88 -34.97 12.93
C GLY A 431 21.57 -36.20 12.34
N LEU A 432 22.21 -37.05 13.16
CA LEU A 432 22.76 -38.33 12.68
C LEU A 432 21.65 -39.34 12.37
N SER A 433 20.58 -39.34 13.17
CA SER A 433 19.35 -40.10 12.93
C SER A 433 18.13 -39.21 13.08
N TRP A 434 17.08 -39.53 12.32
CA TRP A 434 15.82 -38.78 12.31
C TRP A 434 14.63 -39.74 12.40
N THR A 435 13.66 -39.41 13.24
CA THR A 435 12.43 -40.16 13.44
C THR A 435 11.23 -39.32 12.99
N TYR A 436 10.37 -39.91 12.15
CA TYR A 436 9.14 -39.26 11.67
C TYR A 436 7.97 -39.45 12.65
N GLY A 437 7.14 -38.42 12.79
CA GLY A 437 5.82 -38.49 13.43
C GLY A 437 4.76 -37.73 12.64
N SER A 438 3.49 -38.10 12.85
CA SER A 438 2.33 -37.46 12.19
C SER A 438 1.59 -36.55 13.17
N ILE A 439 1.04 -35.44 12.65
CA ILE A 439 0.28 -34.46 13.43
C ILE A 439 -1.17 -34.42 12.94
N PHE A 440 -1.38 -33.91 11.73
CA PHE A 440 -2.70 -33.76 11.13
C PHE A 440 -2.83 -34.65 9.90
N SER A 441 -4.02 -35.21 9.72
CA SER A 441 -4.46 -35.80 8.45
C SER A 441 -5.86 -35.26 8.17
N HIS A 442 -6.00 -34.55 7.05
CA HIS A 442 -7.24 -33.86 6.70
C HIS A 442 -7.62 -34.13 5.25
N ALA A 443 -8.87 -34.55 5.06
CA ALA A 443 -9.52 -34.66 3.76
C ALA A 443 -10.69 -33.69 3.74
N GLY A 444 -10.48 -32.50 3.17
CA GLY A 444 -11.49 -31.44 3.19
C GLY A 444 -11.14 -30.28 2.27
N PRO A 445 -11.94 -29.20 2.29
CA PRO A 445 -11.67 -28.05 1.46
C PRO A 445 -10.40 -27.35 1.92
N GLU A 446 -10.14 -27.20 3.23
CA GLU A 446 -8.92 -26.60 3.80
C GLU A 446 -7.67 -27.31 3.27
N ARG A 447 -6.65 -26.54 2.91
CA ARG A 447 -5.38 -27.08 2.42
C ARG A 447 -4.24 -26.64 3.32
N LEU A 448 -3.90 -27.49 4.30
CA LEU A 448 -2.82 -27.25 5.26
C LEU A 448 -1.48 -27.39 4.55
N THR A 449 -0.83 -26.25 4.32
CA THR A 449 0.48 -26.18 3.65
C THR A 449 1.37 -25.19 4.39
N GLU A 450 2.68 -25.27 4.18
CA GLU A 450 3.61 -24.18 4.53
C GLU A 450 3.41 -23.68 5.98
N THR A 451 3.69 -24.54 6.96
CA THR A 451 3.53 -24.23 8.38
C THR A 451 4.69 -23.37 8.89
N SER A 452 4.42 -22.48 9.85
CA SER A 452 5.43 -21.78 10.62
C SER A 452 5.22 -21.97 12.13
N VAL A 453 6.26 -22.38 12.85
CA VAL A 453 6.22 -22.70 14.28
C VAL A 453 7.11 -21.74 15.06
N CYS A 454 6.61 -21.24 16.19
CA CYS A 454 7.40 -20.39 17.08
C CYS A 454 7.08 -20.68 18.55
N ARG A 455 8.11 -20.62 19.40
CA ARG A 455 8.02 -20.79 20.86
C ARG A 455 7.65 -19.46 21.53
N VAL A 456 6.83 -19.50 22.57
CA VAL A 456 6.52 -18.33 23.42
C VAL A 456 7.68 -18.10 24.38
N GLY A 457 8.66 -17.30 23.97
CA GLY A 457 9.84 -17.01 24.79
C GLY A 457 10.58 -18.29 25.21
N SER A 458 10.75 -18.48 26.51
CA SER A 458 11.33 -19.68 27.12
C SER A 458 10.29 -20.66 27.66
N GLU A 459 9.00 -20.41 27.48
CA GLU A 459 7.94 -21.28 27.98
C GLU A 459 7.80 -22.54 27.12
N ASP A 460 7.36 -23.65 27.71
CA ASP A 460 6.99 -24.86 26.98
C ASP A 460 5.62 -24.69 26.29
N LYS A 461 5.53 -23.68 25.42
CA LYS A 461 4.35 -23.28 24.66
C LYS A 461 4.78 -22.90 23.25
N TRP A 462 4.14 -23.50 22.26
CA TRP A 462 4.43 -23.28 20.84
C TRP A 462 3.14 -22.98 20.08
N LEU A 463 3.26 -22.10 19.09
CA LEU A 463 2.20 -21.79 18.14
C LEU A 463 2.64 -22.24 16.74
N MET A 464 1.75 -22.92 16.03
CA MET A 464 1.87 -23.25 14.62
C MET A 464 0.87 -22.42 13.83
N VAL A 465 1.34 -21.70 12.82
CA VAL A 465 0.53 -20.96 11.85
C VAL A 465 0.68 -21.63 10.51
N MET A 466 -0.40 -21.94 9.81
CA MET A 466 -0.39 -22.72 8.58
C MET A 466 -1.11 -21.97 7.49
N ARG A 467 -0.51 -21.98 6.28
CA ARG A 467 -1.17 -21.45 5.10
C ARG A 467 -2.33 -22.35 4.72
N ASP A 468 -3.50 -21.74 4.58
CA ASP A 468 -4.63 -22.35 3.89
C ASP A 468 -4.56 -22.06 2.38
N ASN A 469 -4.29 -23.09 1.59
CA ASN A 469 -4.10 -22.97 0.14
C ASN A 469 -5.39 -23.12 -0.69
N ARG A 470 -6.57 -22.98 -0.09
CA ARG A 470 -7.88 -22.98 -0.77
C ARG A 470 -8.02 -21.89 -1.84
N VAL A 471 -8.87 -22.14 -2.84
CA VAL A 471 -9.25 -21.18 -3.89
C VAL A 471 -10.43 -20.30 -3.42
N ALA A 472 -10.36 -19.81 -2.18
CA ALA A 472 -11.33 -18.85 -1.64
C ALA A 472 -10.79 -17.42 -1.76
N THR A 473 -11.68 -16.42 -1.78
CA THR A 473 -11.31 -15.00 -1.70
C THR A 473 -10.72 -14.73 -0.31
N ALA A 474 -9.39 -14.71 -0.21
CA ALA A 474 -8.61 -14.37 0.98
C ALA A 474 -8.84 -15.28 2.21
N PRO A 475 -8.44 -16.57 2.17
CA PRO A 475 -8.55 -17.44 3.33
C PRO A 475 -7.71 -16.92 4.51
N ALA A 476 -8.16 -17.19 5.73
CA ALA A 476 -7.42 -16.92 6.95
C ALA A 476 -6.25 -17.90 7.14
N TYR A 477 -5.31 -17.55 8.02
CA TYR A 477 -4.35 -18.54 8.49
C TYR A 477 -5.02 -19.57 9.39
N LEU A 478 -4.55 -20.81 9.35
CA LEU A 478 -4.94 -21.84 10.32
C LEU A 478 -3.92 -21.87 11.44
N VAL A 479 -4.37 -21.99 12.69
CA VAL A 479 -3.51 -21.90 13.86
C VAL A 479 -3.74 -23.07 14.80
N SER A 480 -2.68 -23.56 15.41
CA SER A 480 -2.71 -24.63 16.41
C SER A 480 -1.65 -24.36 17.49
N THR A 481 -1.87 -24.90 18.68
CA THR A 481 -0.98 -24.75 19.83
C THR A 481 -0.45 -26.11 20.29
N SER A 482 0.74 -26.10 20.90
CA SER A 482 1.36 -27.28 21.50
C SER A 482 2.12 -26.91 22.76
N THR A 483 2.29 -27.88 23.66
CA THR A 483 3.13 -27.79 24.86
C THR A 483 4.30 -28.79 24.84
N ASN A 484 4.50 -29.51 23.74
CA ASN A 484 5.59 -30.46 23.61
C ASN A 484 6.12 -30.64 22.18
N MET A 485 5.68 -29.79 21.24
CA MET A 485 6.08 -29.76 19.82
C MET A 485 5.62 -30.96 18.97
N VAL A 486 5.17 -32.06 19.57
CA VAL A 486 4.75 -33.27 18.86
C VAL A 486 3.23 -33.48 18.90
N ASP A 487 2.59 -33.11 20.01
CA ASP A 487 1.13 -33.15 20.16
C ASP A 487 0.57 -31.75 19.96
N TRP A 488 -0.27 -31.60 18.95
CA TRP A 488 -0.87 -30.33 18.57
C TRP A 488 -2.38 -30.34 18.78
N ALA A 489 -2.91 -29.25 19.31
CA ALA A 489 -4.35 -29.05 19.41
C ALA A 489 -5.00 -29.06 18.01
N PRO A 490 -6.31 -29.35 17.89
CA PRO A 490 -7.03 -29.12 16.64
C PRO A 490 -6.82 -27.69 16.15
N TRP A 491 -6.63 -27.53 14.86
CA TRP A 491 -6.43 -26.20 14.29
C TRP A 491 -7.75 -25.41 14.24
N ALA A 492 -7.64 -24.09 14.21
CA ALA A 492 -8.74 -23.17 13.97
C ALA A 492 -8.36 -22.10 12.94
N ALA A 493 -9.34 -21.48 12.29
CA ALA A 493 -9.08 -20.32 11.43
C ALA A 493 -8.87 -19.07 12.30
N SER A 494 -7.81 -18.30 12.03
CA SER A 494 -7.57 -17.03 12.70
C SER A 494 -8.53 -15.95 12.23
N ALA A 495 -8.66 -14.86 12.99
CA ALA A 495 -9.51 -13.73 12.63
C ALA A 495 -8.97 -12.87 11.44
N SER A 496 -7.77 -13.15 10.93
CA SER A 496 -7.12 -12.33 9.90
C SER A 496 -7.02 -13.03 8.54
N ALA A 497 -7.38 -12.30 7.49
CA ALA A 497 -7.18 -12.72 6.10
C ALA A 497 -5.67 -12.83 5.77
N ALA A 498 -5.32 -13.84 4.96
CA ALA A 498 -3.93 -14.18 4.62
C ALA A 498 -3.66 -14.35 3.12
N GLY A 499 -4.68 -14.28 2.25
CA GLY A 499 -4.49 -14.24 0.80
C GLY A 499 -3.82 -15.49 0.18
N ARG A 500 -3.76 -16.63 0.88
CA ARG A 500 -2.94 -17.81 0.51
C ARG A 500 -1.44 -17.52 0.47
N ASN A 501 -0.91 -16.69 1.35
CA ASN A 501 0.53 -16.41 1.43
C ASN A 501 1.21 -17.30 2.49
N PRO A 502 2.50 -17.65 2.33
CA PRO A 502 3.22 -18.39 3.36
C PRO A 502 3.38 -17.52 4.62
N PRO A 503 3.09 -18.06 5.82
CA PRO A 503 3.38 -17.38 7.07
C PRO A 503 4.86 -17.50 7.41
N ALA A 504 5.41 -16.48 8.05
CA ALA A 504 6.72 -16.57 8.69
C ALA A 504 6.62 -15.94 10.08
N LEU A 505 6.65 -16.77 11.12
CA LEU A 505 6.39 -16.38 12.51
C LEU A 505 7.70 -16.32 13.31
N ILE A 506 7.94 -15.22 14.01
CA ILE A 506 9.05 -15.10 14.96
C ILE A 506 8.59 -14.53 16.29
N TYR A 507 9.33 -14.86 17.34
CA TYR A 507 9.19 -14.30 18.68
C TYR A 507 10.29 -13.27 18.90
N ASP A 508 9.92 -12.07 19.33
CA ASP A 508 10.85 -11.05 19.81
C ASP A 508 10.15 -10.22 20.89
N ARG A 509 10.78 -10.05 22.06
CA ARG A 509 10.33 -9.13 23.12
C ARG A 509 8.86 -9.30 23.54
N GLY A 510 8.47 -10.55 23.84
CA GLY A 510 7.10 -10.89 24.29
C GLY A 510 6.03 -10.86 23.21
N SER A 511 6.39 -10.57 21.96
CA SER A 511 5.47 -10.48 20.84
C SER A 511 5.79 -11.53 19.80
N PHE A 512 4.73 -12.05 19.17
CA PHE A 512 4.86 -12.69 17.88
C PHE A 512 4.77 -11.66 16.77
N TYR A 513 5.68 -11.79 15.81
CA TYR A 513 5.66 -11.07 14.55
C TYR A 513 5.40 -12.07 13.43
N LEU A 514 4.26 -11.91 12.77
CA LEU A 514 3.88 -12.71 11.62
C LEU A 514 4.13 -11.91 10.35
N PHE A 515 5.06 -12.37 9.52
CA PHE A 515 5.38 -11.77 8.23
C PHE A 515 4.73 -12.57 7.11
N ALA A 516 4.32 -11.87 6.05
CA ALA A 516 3.83 -12.51 4.85
C ALA A 516 4.04 -11.63 3.61
N PRO A 517 4.50 -12.19 2.48
CA PRO A 517 4.51 -11.49 1.21
C PRO A 517 3.09 -11.39 0.67
N SER A 518 2.58 -10.18 0.44
CA SER A 518 1.31 -9.96 -0.26
C SER A 518 1.58 -9.96 -1.76
N ARG A 519 0.99 -10.93 -2.47
CA ARG A 519 1.25 -11.23 -3.89
C ARG A 519 0.07 -10.85 -4.77
N GLN A 520 0.32 -10.51 -6.05
CA GLN A 520 -0.74 -10.21 -7.01
C GLN A 520 -1.70 -11.40 -7.18
N ALA A 521 -3.01 -11.11 -7.27
CA ALA A 521 -4.11 -12.07 -7.33
C ALA A 521 -4.26 -12.96 -6.08
N ARG A 522 -3.52 -12.64 -5.01
CA ARG A 522 -3.42 -13.31 -3.72
C ARG A 522 -3.17 -12.28 -2.62
N GLU A 523 -3.73 -11.10 -2.77
CA GLU A 523 -3.47 -9.96 -1.92
C GLU A 523 -4.00 -10.23 -0.50
N ILE A 524 -3.19 -9.90 0.51
CA ILE A 524 -3.64 -9.90 1.91
C ILE A 524 -4.53 -8.70 2.16
N LEU A 525 -4.10 -7.54 1.67
CA LEU A 525 -4.85 -6.29 1.63
C LEU A 525 -5.03 -5.90 0.16
N MET A 526 -6.25 -5.59 -0.26
CA MET A 526 -6.52 -5.12 -1.62
C MET A 526 -5.56 -3.97 -1.98
N ASP A 527 -5.10 -3.95 -3.23
CA ASP A 527 -4.13 -2.99 -3.78
C ASP A 527 -2.70 -3.09 -3.23
N ARG A 528 -2.38 -4.11 -2.43
CA ARG A 528 -1.04 -4.30 -1.82
C ARG A 528 -0.30 -5.53 -2.33
N GLY A 529 -0.46 -5.90 -3.60
CA GLY A 529 0.08 -7.13 -4.21
C GLY A 529 1.60 -7.23 -4.42
N SER A 530 2.37 -6.25 -3.94
CA SER A 530 3.84 -6.23 -3.99
C SER A 530 4.46 -5.81 -2.65
N GLN A 531 3.85 -6.15 -1.52
CA GLN A 531 4.31 -5.68 -0.22
C GLN A 531 4.77 -6.83 0.67
N LEU A 532 5.81 -6.60 1.46
CA LEU A 532 6.09 -7.44 2.62
C LEU A 532 5.30 -6.86 3.79
N LEU A 533 4.36 -7.63 4.33
CA LEU A 533 3.51 -7.21 5.42
C LEU A 533 3.91 -7.88 6.73
N TYR A 534 3.57 -7.25 7.84
CA TYR A 534 3.72 -7.83 9.17
C TYR A 534 2.53 -7.54 10.08
N MET A 535 2.35 -8.41 11.06
CA MET A 535 1.42 -8.22 12.18
C MET A 535 2.18 -8.48 13.49
N LYS A 536 1.93 -7.65 14.50
CA LYS A 536 2.49 -7.78 15.85
C LYS A 536 1.36 -8.13 16.82
N VAL A 537 1.47 -9.26 17.51
CA VAL A 537 0.53 -9.69 18.56
C VAL A 537 1.29 -10.10 19.81
N ASN A 538 0.68 -9.97 20.99
CA ASN A 538 1.28 -10.50 22.22
C ASN A 538 1.36 -12.03 22.11
N ALA A 539 2.53 -12.60 22.39
CA ALA A 539 2.79 -14.02 22.15
C ALA A 539 1.99 -14.94 23.09
N ARG A 540 1.84 -14.56 24.37
CA ARG A 540 1.07 -15.34 25.35
C ARG A 540 -0.43 -15.26 25.07
N ALA A 541 -0.93 -14.08 24.76
CA ALA A 541 -2.32 -13.88 24.34
C ALA A 541 -2.64 -14.67 23.06
N ALA A 542 -1.70 -14.76 22.11
CA ALA A 542 -1.86 -15.57 20.90
C ALA A 542 -1.87 -17.08 21.16
N PHE A 543 -1.26 -17.54 22.25
CA PHE A 543 -1.36 -18.93 22.66
C PHE A 543 -2.69 -19.21 23.39
N GLU A 544 -3.15 -18.28 24.24
CA GLU A 544 -4.37 -18.40 25.04
C GLU A 544 -5.66 -18.19 24.22
N ASP A 545 -5.66 -17.23 23.31
CA ASP A 545 -6.70 -16.97 22.32
C ASP A 545 -6.11 -17.01 20.90
N PRO A 546 -5.90 -18.22 20.35
CA PRO A 546 -5.29 -18.36 19.03
C PRO A 546 -6.18 -17.83 17.90
N ILE A 547 -7.46 -17.55 18.13
CA ILE A 547 -8.38 -17.09 17.07
C ILE A 547 -8.50 -15.56 17.09
N GLY A 548 -8.90 -14.99 18.23
CA GLY A 548 -9.34 -13.60 18.33
C GLY A 548 -8.21 -12.57 18.31
N VAL A 549 -7.05 -12.88 18.89
CA VAL A 549 -5.92 -11.91 18.96
C VAL A 549 -5.41 -11.48 17.58
N TRP A 550 -5.64 -12.31 16.56
CA TRP A 550 -5.21 -12.06 15.19
C TRP A 550 -6.11 -11.09 14.44
N ASN A 551 -7.10 -10.44 15.08
CA ASN A 551 -7.83 -9.31 14.48
C ASN A 551 -7.00 -8.01 14.41
N THR A 552 -5.68 -8.11 14.57
CA THR A 552 -4.75 -6.98 14.48
C THR A 552 -4.52 -6.62 13.01
N PRO A 553 -4.56 -5.34 12.63
CA PRO A 553 -4.36 -4.95 11.24
C PRO A 553 -2.94 -5.26 10.75
N TRP A 554 -2.85 -5.75 9.51
CA TRP A 554 -1.60 -5.87 8.79
C TRP A 554 -0.95 -4.49 8.59
N ARG A 555 0.36 -4.43 8.80
CA ARG A 555 1.20 -3.24 8.62
C ARG A 555 2.17 -3.47 7.48
N ASP A 556 2.49 -2.39 6.78
CA ASP A 556 3.49 -2.43 5.71
C ASP A 556 4.89 -2.40 6.32
N LEU A 557 5.72 -3.37 5.94
CA LEU A 557 7.14 -3.35 6.27
C LEU A 557 7.96 -2.69 5.15
N GLY A 558 7.48 -2.81 3.91
CA GLY A 558 8.16 -2.32 2.73
C GLY A 558 7.51 -2.80 1.44
N THR A 559 7.44 -1.91 0.46
CA THR A 559 7.03 -2.24 -0.91
C THR A 559 8.20 -2.83 -1.69
N MET A 560 7.95 -3.89 -2.43
CA MET A 560 8.90 -4.59 -3.28
C MET A 560 8.66 -4.26 -4.76
N THR A 561 9.73 -4.25 -5.54
CA THR A 561 9.72 -3.92 -6.98
C THR A 561 9.08 -5.02 -7.80
N TYR A 562 9.46 -6.25 -7.47
CA TYR A 562 8.85 -7.44 -8.00
C TYR A 562 8.07 -8.13 -6.89
N TRP A 563 7.13 -9.00 -7.27
CA TRP A 563 6.31 -9.68 -6.27
C TRP A 563 7.19 -10.51 -5.35
N PRO A 564 7.15 -10.25 -4.04
CA PRO A 564 7.87 -11.08 -3.10
C PRO A 564 7.27 -12.49 -3.16
N THR A 565 8.13 -13.49 -3.25
CA THR A 565 7.77 -14.88 -3.42
C THR A 565 8.53 -15.75 -2.43
N GLY A 566 7.92 -16.89 -2.12
CA GLY A 566 8.51 -17.92 -1.29
C GLY A 566 8.49 -17.64 0.22
N PRO A 567 9.00 -18.60 1.01
CA PRO A 567 9.23 -18.43 2.44
C PRO A 567 10.25 -17.32 2.71
N LEU A 568 10.03 -16.58 3.80
CA LEU A 568 10.99 -15.64 4.35
C LEU A 568 11.86 -16.35 5.39
N TYR A 569 13.11 -16.68 5.05
CA TYR A 569 14.03 -17.24 6.03
C TYR A 569 14.43 -16.19 7.04
N MET A 570 14.33 -16.46 8.34
CA MET A 570 14.69 -15.49 9.39
C MET A 570 15.58 -16.10 10.46
N HIS A 571 16.57 -15.34 10.88
CA HIS A 571 17.52 -15.73 11.91
C HIS A 571 17.91 -14.52 12.76
N CYS A 572 17.92 -14.69 14.08
CA CYS A 572 18.49 -13.73 15.01
C CYS A 572 19.90 -14.20 15.39
N ASP A 573 20.90 -13.36 15.18
CA ASP A 573 22.27 -13.68 15.58
C ASP A 573 22.50 -13.45 17.10
N GLU A 574 23.64 -13.92 17.60
CA GLU A 574 24.06 -13.77 19.02
C GLU A 574 24.17 -12.30 19.50
N ARG A 575 24.08 -11.32 18.60
CA ARG A 575 24.12 -9.88 18.90
C ARG A 575 22.72 -9.28 18.94
N GLY A 576 21.68 -10.08 18.74
CA GLY A 576 20.29 -9.62 18.66
C GLY A 576 19.95 -8.96 17.32
N ARG A 577 20.76 -9.15 16.28
CA ARG A 577 20.46 -8.62 14.95
C ARG A 577 19.63 -9.64 14.19
N TRP A 578 18.51 -9.16 13.66
CA TRP A 578 17.64 -9.97 12.84
C TRP A 578 18.08 -9.90 11.38
N TRP A 579 18.12 -11.06 10.74
CA TRP A 579 18.41 -11.26 9.33
C TRP A 579 17.23 -11.99 8.71
N GLY A 580 16.82 -11.54 7.53
CA GLY A 580 15.79 -12.18 6.74
C GLY A 580 16.23 -12.30 5.29
N LEU A 581 15.89 -13.40 4.61
CA LEU A 581 16.13 -13.57 3.17
C LEU A 581 14.84 -14.06 2.51
N PHE A 582 14.42 -13.38 1.45
CA PHE A 582 13.29 -13.77 0.64
C PHE A 582 13.60 -13.54 -0.84
N GLN A 583 12.73 -14.04 -1.72
CA GLN A 583 12.86 -13.85 -3.16
C GLN A 583 11.83 -12.83 -3.66
N THR A 584 12.14 -12.16 -4.75
CA THR A 584 11.21 -11.34 -5.53
C THR A 584 11.35 -11.69 -7.00
N GLY A 585 10.34 -11.44 -7.84
CA GLY A 585 10.49 -11.65 -9.30
C GLY A 585 9.56 -12.69 -9.92
N GLU A 586 8.64 -13.28 -9.15
CA GLU A 586 7.67 -14.25 -9.68
C GLU A 586 6.62 -13.54 -10.55
N THR A 587 6.31 -14.06 -11.74
CA THR A 587 5.33 -13.50 -12.70
C THR A 587 3.92 -14.07 -12.53
N GLY A 588 3.65 -14.82 -11.45
CA GLY A 588 2.32 -15.33 -11.09
C GLY A 588 1.77 -16.43 -12.00
N GLN A 589 2.47 -16.80 -13.08
CA GLN A 589 2.11 -17.94 -13.94
C GLN A 589 2.93 -19.19 -13.59
N ALA A 590 2.23 -20.29 -13.30
CA ALA A 590 2.87 -21.59 -13.11
C ALA A 590 3.63 -21.99 -14.39
N GLY A 591 4.93 -22.28 -14.27
CA GLY A 591 5.79 -22.65 -15.40
C GLY A 591 6.46 -21.49 -16.15
N ALA A 592 6.34 -20.25 -15.65
CA ALA A 592 7.07 -19.12 -16.21
C ALA A 592 8.58 -19.21 -15.89
N ASP A 593 9.39 -18.73 -16.85
CA ASP A 593 10.84 -18.62 -16.72
C ASP A 593 11.19 -17.70 -15.55
N GLN A 594 12.10 -18.14 -14.68
CA GLN A 594 12.50 -17.38 -13.49
C GLN A 594 13.70 -16.46 -13.74
N ASP A 595 13.93 -16.08 -14.99
CA ASP A 595 14.99 -15.14 -15.36
C ASP A 595 14.87 -13.82 -14.57
N SER A 596 13.71 -13.44 -14.03
CA SER A 596 13.52 -12.24 -13.21
C SER A 596 13.66 -12.42 -11.68
N LEU A 597 14.02 -13.60 -11.18
CA LEU A 597 14.14 -13.81 -9.73
C LEU A 597 15.36 -13.09 -9.13
N GLN A 598 15.15 -12.42 -8.01
CA GLN A 598 16.20 -11.81 -7.20
C GLN A 598 16.03 -12.19 -5.73
N MET A 599 17.13 -12.49 -5.04
CA MET A 599 17.13 -12.64 -3.58
C MET A 599 17.32 -11.28 -2.91
N VAL A 600 16.51 -11.02 -1.90
CA VAL A 600 16.51 -9.78 -1.11
C VAL A 600 16.76 -10.13 0.34
N LEU A 601 17.84 -9.55 0.88
CA LEU A 601 18.19 -9.59 2.29
C LEU A 601 17.55 -8.41 3.01
N ILE A 602 17.00 -8.67 4.18
CA ILE A 602 16.52 -7.66 5.14
C ILE A 602 17.29 -7.81 6.46
N SER A 603 17.76 -6.71 7.04
CA SER A 603 18.39 -6.74 8.36
C SER A 603 18.32 -5.38 9.08
N ASN A 604 18.49 -5.40 10.40
CA ASN A 604 18.83 -4.22 11.21
C ASN A 604 20.35 -4.03 11.38
N SER A 605 21.18 -4.84 10.71
CA SER A 605 22.64 -4.71 10.76
C SER A 605 23.13 -3.50 9.94
N PRO A 606 24.00 -2.65 10.50
CA PRO A 606 24.56 -1.49 9.79
C PRO A 606 25.50 -1.89 8.63
N THR A 607 25.96 -3.14 8.61
CA THR A 607 26.77 -3.70 7.51
C THR A 607 25.97 -3.91 6.23
N VAL A 608 24.63 -3.94 6.33
CA VAL A 608 23.75 -3.89 5.16
C VAL A 608 23.57 -2.42 4.82
N ALA A 609 24.53 -1.84 4.08
CA ALA A 609 24.33 -0.52 3.50
C ALA A 609 23.25 -0.63 2.41
N ALA A 610 22.16 0.11 2.55
CA ALA A 610 21.16 0.23 1.49
C ALA A 610 21.88 0.77 0.24
N ASP A 611 21.86 0.02 -0.86
CA ASP A 611 22.33 0.58 -2.12
C ASP A 611 21.26 1.55 -2.62
N VAL A 612 21.43 2.82 -2.27
CA VAL A 612 20.54 3.93 -2.65
C VAL A 612 20.31 3.97 -4.17
N LYS A 613 21.22 3.44 -4.99
CA LYS A 613 21.04 3.39 -6.45
C LYS A 613 20.10 2.26 -6.91
N GLU A 614 20.04 1.16 -6.17
CA GLU A 614 19.07 0.08 -6.44
C GLU A 614 17.71 0.43 -5.81
N VAL A 615 17.65 0.99 -4.59
CA VAL A 615 16.37 1.41 -3.96
C VAL A 615 15.58 2.40 -4.83
N VAL A 616 16.26 3.28 -5.58
CA VAL A 616 15.62 4.22 -6.53
C VAL A 616 15.14 3.53 -7.82
N ARG A 617 15.72 2.38 -8.21
CA ARG A 617 15.19 1.51 -9.27
C ARG A 617 14.03 0.62 -8.78
N LEU A 618 13.93 0.45 -7.46
CA LEU A 618 13.06 -0.52 -6.80
C LEU A 618 11.69 0.05 -6.35
N ILE A 619 11.38 1.32 -6.61
CA ILE A 619 10.04 1.90 -6.40
C ILE A 619 9.16 1.46 -7.59
N PRO A 620 7.96 0.87 -7.38
CA PRO A 620 6.99 0.68 -8.46
C PRO A 620 6.76 2.02 -9.14
N LYS A 621 7.26 2.15 -10.37
CA LYS A 621 7.11 3.39 -11.11
C LYS A 621 5.64 3.49 -11.44
N ARG A 622 4.95 4.42 -10.80
CA ARG A 622 3.53 4.67 -11.03
C ARG A 622 3.34 4.90 -12.52
N ASN A 623 2.37 4.22 -13.12
CA ASN A 623 2.00 4.52 -14.50
C ASN A 623 1.74 6.03 -14.61
N ILE A 624 2.43 6.74 -15.49
CA ILE A 624 2.25 8.19 -15.64
C ILE A 624 0.90 8.52 -16.31
N PHE A 625 0.35 7.62 -17.12
CA PHE A 625 -0.93 7.81 -17.81
C PHE A 625 -2.12 7.50 -16.88
N VAL A 626 -2.89 8.53 -16.55
CA VAL A 626 -4.19 8.38 -15.85
C VAL A 626 -5.16 7.64 -16.75
N ASN A 627 -5.89 6.67 -16.20
CA ASN A 627 -6.86 5.86 -16.94
C ASN A 627 -6.24 5.13 -18.15
N GLY A 628 -4.99 4.65 -17.99
CA GLY A 628 -4.28 3.87 -19.00
C GLY A 628 -4.87 2.48 -19.26
N ASP A 629 -5.62 1.93 -18.30
CA ASP A 629 -6.40 0.69 -18.43
C ASP A 629 -7.79 0.93 -19.06
N PHE A 630 -8.14 2.17 -19.40
CA PHE A 630 -9.37 2.56 -20.11
C PHE A 630 -10.67 2.12 -19.43
N GLN A 631 -10.71 2.21 -18.11
CA GLN A 631 -11.86 1.77 -17.32
C GLN A 631 -12.91 2.87 -17.14
N ILE A 632 -12.49 4.15 -17.20
CA ILE A 632 -13.35 5.30 -16.90
C ILE A 632 -13.77 5.99 -18.21
N TRP A 633 -15.09 6.06 -18.42
CA TRP A 633 -15.73 6.64 -19.61
C TRP A 633 -16.92 7.49 -19.16
N ASN A 634 -16.75 8.81 -19.05
CA ASN A 634 -17.81 9.66 -18.53
C ASN A 634 -18.80 10.09 -19.62
N GLU A 635 -18.40 10.11 -20.90
CA GLU A 635 -19.23 10.57 -22.03
C GLU A 635 -19.90 9.46 -22.84
N GLY A 636 -19.98 8.25 -22.26
CA GLY A 636 -20.47 7.05 -22.90
C GLY A 636 -19.34 6.20 -23.46
N THR A 637 -19.57 4.89 -23.55
CA THR A 637 -18.56 3.88 -23.91
C THR A 637 -18.27 3.78 -25.40
N THR A 638 -18.95 4.55 -26.25
CA THR A 638 -18.71 4.62 -27.70
C THR A 638 -18.85 6.05 -28.18
N ARG A 639 -17.86 6.54 -28.92
CA ARG A 639 -17.78 7.92 -29.42
C ARG A 639 -17.36 7.95 -30.88
N ASN A 640 -18.14 8.65 -31.69
CA ASN A 640 -17.87 8.82 -33.12
C ASN A 640 -17.04 10.08 -33.35
N SER A 641 -16.10 10.05 -34.29
CA SER A 641 -15.34 11.23 -34.68
C SER A 641 -16.25 12.31 -35.28
N ALA A 642 -15.92 13.56 -35.02
CA ALA A 642 -16.69 14.74 -35.45
C ALA A 642 -15.78 15.77 -36.14
N ALA A 643 -16.33 16.94 -36.47
CA ALA A 643 -15.58 18.06 -37.05
C ALA A 643 -14.44 18.59 -36.13
N GLY A 644 -14.38 18.13 -34.88
CA GLY A 644 -13.30 18.37 -33.92
C GLY A 644 -12.91 17.07 -33.19
N ARG A 645 -11.96 17.18 -32.25
CA ARG A 645 -11.58 16.04 -31.40
C ARG A 645 -12.74 15.62 -30.51
N VAL A 646 -12.89 14.33 -30.28
CA VAL A 646 -13.85 13.76 -29.34
C VAL A 646 -13.12 13.03 -28.23
N PHE A 647 -13.64 13.11 -27.01
CA PHE A 647 -13.10 12.37 -25.88
C PHE A 647 -13.77 11.00 -25.79
N GLY A 648 -12.94 9.95 -25.65
CA GLY A 648 -13.36 8.56 -25.46
C GLY A 648 -13.21 8.16 -24.00
N PRO A 649 -12.27 7.27 -23.64
CA PRO A 649 -11.87 7.12 -22.24
C PRO A 649 -11.40 8.45 -21.66
N GLU A 650 -11.65 8.70 -20.38
CA GLU A 650 -11.29 9.98 -19.77
C GLU A 650 -9.79 10.27 -19.89
N ARG A 651 -9.45 11.54 -20.22
CA ARG A 651 -8.12 12.07 -20.61
C ARG A 651 -7.64 11.69 -22.02
N TRP A 652 -8.32 10.78 -22.71
CA TRP A 652 -7.95 10.34 -24.05
C TRP A 652 -8.85 10.96 -25.12
N SER A 653 -8.24 11.42 -26.20
CA SER A 653 -8.96 12.11 -27.30
C SER A 653 -8.66 11.50 -28.65
N LEU A 654 -9.68 11.39 -29.48
CA LEU A 654 -9.64 10.92 -30.85
C LEU A 654 -9.80 12.09 -31.83
N GLY A 655 -9.01 12.11 -32.91
CA GLY A 655 -9.17 13.03 -34.04
C GLY A 655 -8.78 12.36 -35.36
N ARG A 656 -9.31 12.85 -36.49
CA ARG A 656 -8.99 12.39 -37.84
C ARG A 656 -8.63 13.56 -38.76
N THR A 657 -7.48 13.53 -39.43
CA THR A 657 -6.88 14.72 -40.06
C THR A 657 -7.44 15.15 -41.42
N SER A 658 -8.22 14.31 -42.12
CA SER A 658 -8.73 14.60 -43.47
C SER A 658 -10.24 14.77 -43.51
N SER A 659 -10.75 15.35 -44.59
CA SER A 659 -12.18 15.49 -44.86
C SER A 659 -12.76 14.24 -45.55
N PRO A 660 -13.89 13.67 -45.10
CA PRO A 660 -14.61 14.06 -43.88
C PRO A 660 -13.85 13.57 -42.63
N SER A 661 -13.82 14.41 -41.59
CA SER A 661 -13.20 14.09 -40.29
C SER A 661 -14.04 13.12 -39.44
N THR A 662 -15.18 12.68 -39.98
CA THR A 662 -16.09 11.67 -39.43
C THR A 662 -15.69 10.25 -39.88
N GLY A 663 -16.46 9.23 -39.50
CA GLY A 663 -16.28 7.86 -39.99
C GLY A 663 -15.29 7.00 -39.19
N VAL A 664 -14.89 7.45 -38.00
CA VAL A 664 -14.07 6.68 -37.06
C VAL A 664 -14.78 6.62 -35.71
N THR A 665 -14.63 5.52 -35.00
CA THR A 665 -15.21 5.31 -33.68
C THR A 665 -14.13 4.91 -32.69
N VAL A 666 -14.27 5.37 -31.45
CA VAL A 666 -13.54 4.87 -30.29
C VAL A 666 -14.54 4.26 -29.32
N SER A 667 -14.34 3.01 -28.91
CA SER A 667 -15.28 2.27 -28.07
C SER A 667 -14.62 1.39 -27.03
N GLN A 668 -15.30 1.15 -25.91
CA GLN A 668 -14.91 0.19 -24.90
C GLN A 668 -15.38 -1.21 -25.34
N VAL A 669 -14.46 -2.16 -25.42
CA VAL A 669 -14.75 -3.56 -25.72
C VAL A 669 -14.15 -4.47 -24.65
N ALA A 670 -14.53 -5.74 -24.62
CA ALA A 670 -13.89 -6.71 -23.75
C ALA A 670 -12.41 -6.89 -24.15
N GLY A 671 -11.51 -6.77 -23.17
CA GLY A 671 -10.09 -7.02 -23.37
C GLY A 671 -9.75 -8.51 -23.38
N VAL A 672 -8.57 -8.84 -23.87
CA VAL A 672 -8.00 -10.21 -23.88
C VAL A 672 -7.19 -10.47 -22.61
N LYS A 673 -6.35 -9.51 -22.22
CA LYS A 673 -5.48 -9.59 -21.04
C LYS A 673 -6.02 -8.75 -19.89
N ARG A 674 -6.78 -7.71 -20.21
CA ARG A 674 -7.44 -6.82 -19.23
C ARG A 674 -8.96 -6.96 -19.33
N ARG A 675 -9.68 -6.42 -18.33
CA ARG A 675 -11.15 -6.41 -18.33
C ARG A 675 -11.72 -5.71 -19.57
N PHE A 676 -11.11 -4.60 -19.96
CA PHE A 676 -11.53 -3.79 -21.10
C PHE A 676 -10.35 -3.46 -22.02
N ALA A 677 -10.66 -3.25 -23.29
CA ALA A 677 -9.77 -2.64 -24.28
C ALA A 677 -10.45 -1.41 -24.88
N THR A 678 -9.63 -0.47 -25.35
CA THR A 678 -10.12 0.61 -26.22
C THR A 678 -9.97 0.20 -27.67
N ARG A 679 -11.10 0.08 -28.37
CA ARG A 679 -11.16 -0.17 -29.80
C ARG A 679 -11.18 1.14 -30.57
N ILE A 680 -10.29 1.27 -31.56
CA ILE A 680 -10.32 2.35 -32.55
C ILE A 680 -10.64 1.72 -33.90
N GLN A 681 -11.73 2.16 -34.53
CA GLN A 681 -12.29 1.49 -35.70
C GLN A 681 -12.73 2.50 -36.77
N ARG A 682 -12.36 2.25 -38.03
CA ARG A 682 -12.99 2.92 -39.18
C ARG A 682 -14.36 2.30 -39.42
N ALA A 683 -15.37 3.12 -39.67
CA ALA A 683 -16.71 2.65 -40.00
C ALA A 683 -16.67 1.80 -41.28
N ALA A 684 -17.44 0.70 -41.32
CA ALA A 684 -17.54 -0.12 -42.52
C ALA A 684 -18.07 0.71 -43.70
N GLY A 685 -17.39 0.64 -44.85
CA GLY A 685 -17.69 1.45 -46.03
C GLY A 685 -17.02 2.83 -46.04
N ASP A 686 -16.25 3.20 -45.00
CA ASP A 686 -15.50 4.45 -44.99
C ASP A 686 -14.41 4.47 -46.07
N THR A 687 -14.48 5.45 -46.98
CA THR A 687 -13.60 5.55 -48.16
C THR A 687 -12.36 6.43 -47.95
N ASN A 688 -12.23 7.06 -46.78
CA ASN A 688 -11.20 8.07 -46.53
C ASN A 688 -9.87 7.45 -46.06
N ALA A 689 -9.14 6.80 -46.97
CA ALA A 689 -7.86 6.14 -46.67
C ALA A 689 -6.69 7.09 -46.34
N ALA A 690 -6.80 8.38 -46.69
CA ALA A 690 -5.73 9.37 -46.49
C ALA A 690 -5.71 9.99 -45.09
N GLY A 691 -6.80 9.86 -44.32
CA GLY A 691 -6.93 10.46 -43.00
C GLY A 691 -6.21 9.70 -41.90
N ALA A 692 -5.19 10.32 -41.29
CA ALA A 692 -4.56 9.76 -40.10
C ALA A 692 -5.54 9.84 -38.92
N ILE A 693 -5.70 8.72 -38.21
CA ILE A 693 -6.46 8.63 -36.97
C ILE A 693 -5.48 8.83 -35.83
N ASN A 694 -5.71 9.83 -34.99
CA ASN A 694 -4.87 10.17 -33.85
C ASN A 694 -5.67 9.96 -32.57
N PHE A 695 -5.30 8.94 -31.80
CA PHE A 695 -5.81 8.70 -30.46
C PHE A 695 -4.70 9.03 -29.46
N GLY A 696 -4.90 9.98 -28.55
CA GLY A 696 -3.79 10.42 -27.71
C GLY A 696 -4.17 11.08 -26.40
N TYR A 697 -3.15 11.15 -25.56
CA TYR A 697 -3.17 11.62 -24.19
C TYR A 697 -2.26 12.83 -24.04
N THR A 698 -2.80 13.92 -23.49
CA THR A 698 -2.07 15.18 -23.27
C THR A 698 -1.84 15.38 -21.79
N PHE A 699 -0.59 15.68 -21.44
CA PHE A 699 -0.19 16.02 -20.08
C PHE A 699 -0.45 17.51 -19.85
N GLU A 700 -0.80 17.86 -18.62
CA GLU A 700 -0.82 19.25 -18.15
C GLU A 700 0.62 19.81 -18.13
N GLN A 701 0.74 21.13 -18.11
CA GLN A 701 2.05 21.78 -18.04
C GLN A 701 2.79 21.37 -16.75
N ASP A 702 2.10 21.42 -15.60
CA ASP A 702 2.64 21.05 -14.30
C ASP A 702 3.04 19.57 -14.24
N GLU A 703 2.28 18.69 -14.87
CA GLU A 703 2.63 17.27 -14.99
C GLU A 703 3.92 17.10 -15.80
N THR A 704 4.12 17.89 -16.86
CA THR A 704 5.27 17.75 -17.78
C THR A 704 6.59 18.14 -17.12
N VAL A 705 6.58 19.08 -16.17
CA VAL A 705 7.79 19.56 -15.46
C VAL A 705 8.56 18.41 -14.81
N GLU A 706 7.86 17.39 -14.32
CA GLU A 706 8.51 16.23 -13.68
C GLU A 706 9.30 15.37 -14.67
N TYR A 707 9.03 15.47 -15.96
CA TYR A 707 9.55 14.57 -16.98
C TYR A 707 10.54 15.23 -17.95
N ALA A 708 10.54 16.55 -18.05
CA ALA A 708 11.45 17.29 -18.92
C ALA A 708 12.92 16.93 -18.64
N GLY A 709 13.67 16.62 -19.70
CA GLY A 709 15.08 16.21 -19.63
C GLY A 709 15.32 14.76 -19.20
N LYS A 710 14.28 13.92 -19.08
CA LYS A 710 14.38 12.51 -18.66
C LYS A 710 13.96 11.55 -19.77
N ALA A 711 14.38 10.29 -19.68
CA ALA A 711 13.87 9.23 -20.54
C ALA A 711 12.55 8.67 -20.00
N ILE A 712 11.60 8.35 -20.87
CA ILE A 712 10.35 7.64 -20.56
C ILE A 712 10.26 6.38 -21.41
N THR A 713 9.87 5.26 -20.80
CA THR A 713 9.47 4.04 -21.50
C THR A 713 7.94 3.93 -21.46
N ILE A 714 7.33 3.69 -22.62
CA ILE A 714 5.90 3.47 -22.81
C ILE A 714 5.67 2.02 -23.21
N GLY A 715 4.63 1.40 -22.65
CA GLY A 715 4.20 0.08 -23.09
C GLY A 715 2.69 -0.08 -23.08
N PHE A 716 2.20 -1.01 -23.91
CA PHE A 716 0.79 -1.39 -24.01
C PHE A 716 0.65 -2.69 -24.78
N ASP A 717 -0.47 -3.37 -24.60
CA ASP A 717 -0.85 -4.51 -25.42
C ASP A 717 -1.73 -4.03 -26.58
N ILE A 718 -1.48 -4.54 -27.79
CA ILE A 718 -2.21 -4.15 -29.01
C ILE A 718 -2.50 -5.37 -29.87
N ARG A 719 -3.68 -5.37 -30.52
CA ARG A 719 -4.03 -6.30 -31.61
C ARG A 719 -4.80 -5.57 -32.70
N ARG A 720 -4.84 -6.15 -33.91
CA ARG A 720 -5.64 -5.64 -35.02
C ARG A 720 -6.71 -6.61 -35.49
N GLY A 721 -7.78 -6.09 -36.07
CA GLY A 721 -8.78 -6.87 -36.79
C GLY A 721 -8.23 -7.46 -38.09
N ALA A 722 -8.85 -8.54 -38.57
CA ALA A 722 -8.36 -9.30 -39.72
C ALA A 722 -8.32 -8.47 -41.03
N GLY A 723 -9.16 -7.45 -41.15
CA GLY A 723 -9.26 -6.55 -42.31
C GLY A 723 -8.52 -5.21 -42.14
N MET A 724 -7.71 -5.06 -41.08
CA MET A 724 -6.96 -3.84 -40.81
C MET A 724 -5.61 -3.87 -41.55
N ASP A 725 -5.31 -2.83 -42.34
CA ASP A 725 -4.08 -2.73 -43.13
C ASP A 725 -3.35 -1.37 -43.00
N SER A 726 -3.77 -0.50 -42.07
CA SER A 726 -3.05 0.72 -41.72
C SER A 726 -1.73 0.43 -41.00
N GLY A 727 -0.74 1.32 -41.14
CA GLY A 727 0.43 1.36 -40.27
C GLY A 727 0.09 1.93 -38.90
N ILE A 728 0.65 1.36 -37.85
CA ILE A 728 0.50 1.84 -36.46
C ILE A 728 1.80 2.47 -35.98
N PHE A 729 1.68 3.66 -35.41
CA PHE A 729 2.80 4.41 -34.87
C PHE A 729 2.46 4.97 -33.50
N VAL A 730 3.47 5.15 -32.65
CA VAL A 730 3.37 6.02 -31.48
C VAL A 730 4.15 7.28 -31.76
N ARG A 731 3.47 8.42 -31.60
CA ARG A 731 4.03 9.76 -31.75
C ARG A 731 4.25 10.39 -30.41
N PHE A 732 5.42 10.98 -30.26
CA PHE A 732 5.73 11.91 -29.19
C PHE A 732 5.80 13.34 -29.73
N GLY A 733 5.06 14.24 -29.10
CA GLY A 733 5.11 15.68 -29.37
C GLY A 733 5.09 16.50 -28.09
N TYR A 734 5.66 17.69 -28.13
CA TYR A 734 5.70 18.62 -27.01
C TYR A 734 5.53 20.07 -27.47
N SER A 735 5.20 20.97 -26.54
CA SER A 735 5.23 22.42 -26.73
C SER A 735 6.30 23.03 -25.83
N THR A 736 6.96 24.08 -26.34
CA THR A 736 7.88 24.93 -25.57
C THR A 736 7.20 26.18 -25.01
N SER A 737 5.89 26.33 -25.22
CA SER A 737 5.13 27.50 -24.75
C SER A 737 5.16 27.64 -23.22
N ALA A 738 5.29 28.87 -22.74
CA ALA A 738 5.26 29.17 -21.31
C ALA A 738 3.84 29.07 -20.71
N SER A 739 2.79 29.08 -21.54
CA SER A 739 1.40 28.88 -21.13
C SER A 739 0.90 27.50 -21.51
N GLU A 740 -0.01 26.94 -20.70
CA GLU A 740 -0.68 25.68 -21.01
C GLU A 740 -1.48 25.78 -22.32
N GLN A 741 -1.33 24.78 -23.18
CA GLN A 741 -1.88 24.75 -24.53
C GLN A 741 -3.06 23.79 -24.63
N ALA A 742 -4.14 24.24 -25.25
CA ALA A 742 -5.22 23.37 -25.69
C ALA A 742 -4.80 22.58 -26.95
N VAL A 743 -5.36 21.37 -27.12
CA VAL A 743 -5.14 20.50 -28.28
C VAL A 743 -6.44 20.33 -29.06
N THR A 744 -6.77 21.34 -29.86
CA THR A 744 -8.00 21.36 -30.69
C THR A 744 -7.77 20.74 -32.07
N ALA A 745 -6.52 20.67 -32.54
CA ALA A 745 -6.19 20.15 -33.86
C ALA A 745 -6.38 18.62 -33.96
N LEU A 746 -6.96 18.16 -35.07
CA LEU A 746 -7.26 16.75 -35.30
C LEU A 746 -6.01 15.87 -35.38
N ASN A 747 -4.87 16.45 -35.79
CA ASN A 747 -3.57 15.78 -35.80
C ASN A 747 -2.89 15.70 -34.42
N GLY A 748 -3.49 16.29 -33.38
CA GLY A 748 -2.99 16.30 -32.01
C GLY A 748 -1.92 17.36 -31.74
N ALA A 749 -1.72 18.33 -32.63
CA ALA A 749 -0.75 19.40 -32.42
C ALA A 749 -1.21 20.40 -31.36
N PHE A 750 -0.26 20.89 -30.56
CA PHE A 750 -0.48 22.02 -29.66
C PHE A 750 -0.77 23.31 -30.43
N THR A 751 -1.59 24.19 -29.85
CA THR A 751 -2.01 25.46 -30.49
C THR A 751 -0.83 26.38 -30.81
N THR A 752 0.20 26.41 -29.96
CA THR A 752 1.45 27.15 -30.21
C THR A 752 2.69 26.29 -29.91
N SER A 753 3.79 26.60 -30.61
CA SER A 753 5.12 26.00 -30.40
C SER A 753 5.16 24.46 -30.40
N ASN A 754 4.30 23.80 -31.20
CA ASN A 754 4.27 22.35 -31.31
C ASN A 754 5.53 21.81 -32.00
N VAL A 755 6.24 20.91 -31.32
CA VAL A 755 7.36 20.15 -31.85
C VAL A 755 7.01 18.66 -31.85
N THR A 756 7.14 18.01 -33.00
CA THR A 756 7.00 16.54 -33.12
C THR A 756 8.39 15.93 -33.19
N VAL A 757 8.71 15.01 -32.28
CA VAL A 757 10.08 14.47 -32.15
C VAL A 757 10.25 13.19 -32.95
N SER A 758 9.32 12.26 -32.84
CA SER A 758 9.44 10.96 -33.49
C SER A 758 8.11 10.24 -33.61
N ASP A 759 8.00 9.45 -34.69
CA ASP A 759 7.00 8.41 -34.88
C ASP A 759 7.73 7.07 -34.86
N LEU A 760 7.42 6.23 -33.87
CA LEU A 760 7.97 4.89 -33.76
C LEU A 760 6.94 3.88 -34.23
N ALA A 761 7.30 3.05 -35.20
CA ALA A 761 6.42 2.02 -35.74
C ALA A 761 6.14 0.93 -34.70
N VAL A 762 4.88 0.51 -34.61
CA VAL A 762 4.43 -0.57 -33.73
C VAL A 762 4.03 -1.77 -34.59
N PRO A 763 4.76 -2.89 -34.50
CA PRO A 763 4.36 -4.12 -35.18
C PRO A 763 3.03 -4.63 -34.61
N VAL A 764 2.04 -4.86 -35.47
CA VAL A 764 0.72 -5.37 -35.07
C VAL A 764 0.30 -6.58 -35.91
N ASP A 765 -0.25 -7.59 -35.25
CA ASP A 765 -0.91 -8.72 -35.91
C ASP A 765 -2.27 -9.02 -35.26
N SER A 766 -2.89 -10.11 -35.69
CA SER A 766 -4.21 -10.53 -35.16
C SER A 766 -4.17 -11.02 -33.72
N TYR A 767 -2.97 -11.21 -33.14
CA TYR A 767 -2.78 -11.62 -31.76
C TYR A 767 -2.40 -10.42 -30.89
N SER A 768 -2.69 -10.50 -29.59
CA SER A 768 -2.28 -9.46 -28.64
C SER A 768 -0.75 -9.48 -28.48
N ARG A 769 -0.08 -8.44 -28.99
CA ARG A 769 1.36 -8.22 -28.82
C ARG A 769 1.61 -7.11 -27.82
N HIS A 770 2.66 -7.28 -27.03
CA HIS A 770 3.13 -6.24 -26.15
C HIS A 770 4.10 -5.30 -26.90
N ALA A 771 3.76 -4.02 -26.98
CA ALA A 771 4.60 -2.98 -27.55
C ALA A 771 5.36 -2.26 -26.43
N LEU A 772 6.66 -2.03 -26.61
CA LEU A 772 7.51 -1.31 -25.67
C LEU A 772 8.40 -0.32 -26.43
N LEU A 773 8.35 0.95 -26.04
CA LEU A 773 8.97 2.06 -26.76
C LEU A 773 9.66 3.01 -25.77
N ARG A 774 10.79 3.60 -26.16
CA ARG A 774 11.54 4.54 -25.33
C ARG A 774 11.65 5.90 -26.01
N TYR A 775 11.45 6.95 -25.24
CA TYR A 775 11.55 8.35 -25.65
C TYR A 775 12.43 9.14 -24.68
N ASP A 776 13.29 10.00 -25.20
CA ASP A 776 14.00 10.99 -24.40
C ASP A 776 13.24 12.33 -24.48
N ILE A 777 12.78 12.83 -23.33
CA ILE A 777 11.99 14.06 -23.24
C ILE A 777 12.94 15.26 -23.25
N PRO A 778 12.80 16.22 -24.17
CA PRO A 778 13.66 17.40 -24.22
C PRO A 778 13.57 18.24 -22.93
N PRO A 779 14.69 18.82 -22.45
CA PRO A 779 14.70 19.68 -21.26
C PRO A 779 13.84 20.95 -21.38
N ASP A 780 13.59 21.41 -22.59
CA ASP A 780 12.77 22.58 -22.91
C ASP A 780 11.28 22.26 -23.11
N ALA A 781 10.89 20.98 -23.00
CA ALA A 781 9.49 20.57 -23.05
C ALA A 781 8.72 21.19 -21.87
N LYS A 782 7.72 22.01 -22.19
CA LYS A 782 6.82 22.63 -21.21
C LYS A 782 5.50 21.88 -21.08
N GLN A 783 5.01 21.30 -22.17
CA GLN A 783 3.83 20.45 -22.16
C GLN A 783 4.01 19.31 -23.16
N MET A 784 3.59 18.08 -22.83
CA MET A 784 3.83 16.92 -23.70
C MET A 784 2.57 16.10 -24.03
N ARG A 785 2.65 15.34 -25.13
CA ARG A 785 1.58 14.48 -25.63
C ARG A 785 2.14 13.20 -26.25
N PHE A 786 1.46 12.08 -25.97
CA PHE A 786 1.66 10.82 -26.69
C PHE A 786 0.41 10.45 -27.46
N SER A 787 0.57 9.96 -28.68
CA SER A 787 -0.55 9.53 -29.52
C SER A 787 -0.25 8.20 -30.20
N VAL A 788 -1.23 7.31 -30.25
CA VAL A 788 -1.26 6.16 -31.16
C VAL A 788 -1.90 6.63 -32.46
N LEU A 789 -1.16 6.49 -33.56
CA LEU A 789 -1.61 6.84 -34.89
C LEU A 789 -1.89 5.61 -35.72
N MET A 790 -3.01 5.66 -36.45
CA MET A 790 -3.29 4.76 -37.56
C MET A 790 -3.17 5.56 -38.86
N THR A 791 -2.25 5.18 -39.74
CA THR A 791 -1.99 5.90 -41.00
C THR A 791 -2.00 4.94 -42.20
N GLY A 792 -2.50 5.39 -43.34
CA GLY A 792 -2.65 4.55 -44.53
C GLY A 792 -3.73 3.46 -44.39
N GLY A 793 -3.76 2.52 -45.34
CA GLY A 793 -4.70 1.39 -45.39
C GLY A 793 -5.63 1.40 -46.61
N ALA A 794 -6.62 0.51 -46.60
CA ALA A 794 -7.48 0.21 -47.72
C ALA A 794 -8.30 1.43 -48.13
N SER A 795 -8.51 1.57 -49.44
CA SER A 795 -9.34 2.60 -50.05
C SER A 795 -10.78 2.58 -49.53
N VAL A 796 -11.28 1.43 -49.08
CA VAL A 796 -12.58 1.27 -48.40
C VAL A 796 -12.41 0.36 -47.19
N ALA A 797 -12.77 0.83 -45.99
CA ALA A 797 -12.67 0.04 -44.76
C ALA A 797 -13.76 -1.04 -44.67
N GLY A 798 -13.38 -2.27 -44.33
CA GLY A 798 -14.31 -3.32 -43.94
C GLY A 798 -14.71 -3.25 -42.46
N ALA A 799 -15.62 -4.12 -42.03
CA ALA A 799 -16.05 -4.20 -40.62
C ALA A 799 -14.88 -4.52 -39.65
N GLU A 800 -13.88 -5.28 -40.12
CA GLU A 800 -12.71 -5.69 -39.32
C GLU A 800 -11.54 -4.69 -39.36
N HIS A 801 -11.76 -3.44 -39.80
CA HIS A 801 -10.71 -2.42 -39.87
C HIS A 801 -10.58 -1.66 -38.54
N TRP A 802 -10.02 -2.33 -37.53
CA TRP A 802 -9.88 -1.80 -36.16
C TRP A 802 -8.57 -2.24 -35.48
N ILE A 803 -8.20 -1.53 -34.41
CA ILE A 803 -7.21 -1.96 -33.41
C ILE A 803 -7.81 -1.92 -32.01
N ASP A 804 -7.36 -2.83 -31.15
CA ASP A 804 -7.66 -2.81 -29.71
C ASP A 804 -6.37 -2.53 -28.94
N ILE A 805 -6.45 -1.64 -27.96
CA ILE A 805 -5.35 -1.24 -27.08
C ILE A 805 -5.73 -1.56 -25.63
N GLU A 806 -4.85 -2.23 -24.91
CA GLU A 806 -5.02 -2.64 -23.52
C GLU A 806 -3.80 -2.21 -22.68
N GLY A 807 -4.04 -1.80 -21.43
CA GLY A 807 -2.99 -1.58 -20.44
C GLY A 807 -1.93 -0.56 -20.85
N PHE A 808 -2.34 0.65 -21.26
CA PHE A 808 -1.40 1.68 -21.68
C PHE A 808 -0.68 2.32 -20.50
N TYR A 809 0.64 2.27 -20.52
CA TYR A 809 1.45 2.81 -19.44
C TYR A 809 2.72 3.53 -19.89
N GLY A 810 3.27 4.31 -18.96
CA GLY A 810 4.56 4.96 -19.09
C GLY A 810 5.26 5.09 -17.76
N VAL A 811 6.59 5.04 -17.79
CA VAL A 811 7.46 5.04 -16.62
C VAL A 811 8.77 5.75 -16.93
N LEU A 812 9.37 6.41 -15.93
CA LEU A 812 10.67 7.06 -16.08
C LEU A 812 11.80 6.03 -16.24
N GLY A 813 12.65 6.19 -17.26
CA GLY A 813 13.75 5.28 -17.58
C GLY A 813 13.31 3.95 -18.17
N GLN A 814 14.27 3.03 -18.36
CA GLN A 814 14.00 1.69 -18.91
C GLN A 814 13.31 0.80 -17.87
N VAL A 815 12.31 0.04 -18.31
CA VAL A 815 11.63 -0.99 -17.51
C VAL A 815 11.27 -2.16 -18.43
N ASP A 816 11.57 -3.37 -17.97
CA ASP A 816 11.36 -4.62 -18.74
C ASP A 816 10.02 -5.32 -18.40
N SER A 817 9.17 -4.69 -17.56
CA SER A 817 7.86 -5.20 -17.13
C SER A 817 6.80 -4.10 -16.98
N GLN A 818 5.51 -4.47 -16.98
CA GLN A 818 4.41 -3.50 -16.83
C GLN A 818 4.37 -2.93 -15.40
N PRO A 819 4.22 -1.62 -15.21
CA PRO A 819 4.04 -1.01 -13.89
C PRO A 819 2.71 -1.42 -13.26
N LEU A 820 2.60 -1.24 -11.94
CA LEU A 820 1.32 -1.41 -11.26
C LEU A 820 0.28 -0.44 -11.83
N PRO A 821 -0.90 -0.92 -12.27
CA PRO A 821 -1.98 -0.05 -12.68
C PRO A 821 -2.45 0.79 -11.47
N ARG A 822 -2.88 2.02 -11.71
CA ARG A 822 -3.56 2.82 -10.68
C ARG A 822 -4.88 2.14 -10.32
N SER A 823 -5.31 2.22 -9.06
CA SER A 823 -6.62 1.73 -8.71
C SER A 823 -7.71 2.57 -9.39
N VAL A 824 -8.88 1.97 -9.61
CA VAL A 824 -10.02 2.67 -10.22
C VAL A 824 -10.42 3.90 -9.40
N ALA A 825 -10.29 3.83 -8.07
CA ALA A 825 -10.59 4.95 -7.19
C ALA A 825 -9.63 6.14 -7.42
N GLU A 826 -8.33 5.87 -7.53
CA GLU A 826 -7.33 6.92 -7.82
C GLU A 826 -7.55 7.53 -9.19
N ASP A 827 -7.71 6.69 -10.23
CA ASP A 827 -7.97 7.18 -11.58
C ASP A 827 -9.29 7.95 -11.63
N SER A 828 -10.32 7.55 -10.87
CA SER A 828 -11.59 8.27 -10.80
C SER A 828 -11.44 9.67 -10.22
N ILE A 829 -10.61 9.83 -9.18
CA ILE A 829 -10.33 11.14 -8.57
C ILE A 829 -9.55 12.03 -9.56
N LEU A 830 -8.52 11.48 -10.21
CA LEU A 830 -7.71 12.23 -11.18
C LEU A 830 -8.52 12.59 -12.43
N CYS A 831 -9.33 11.68 -12.96
CA CYS A 831 -10.24 11.96 -14.08
C CYS A 831 -11.34 12.96 -13.70
N ALA A 832 -11.82 12.96 -12.46
CA ALA A 832 -12.86 13.88 -11.98
C ALA A 832 -12.44 15.35 -12.03
N ARG A 833 -11.12 15.66 -12.06
CA ARG A 833 -10.61 17.03 -12.28
C ARG A 833 -10.86 17.55 -13.69
N HIS A 834 -11.11 16.66 -14.65
CA HIS A 834 -11.29 16.96 -16.07
C HIS A 834 -12.73 16.83 -16.54
N CYS A 835 -13.46 15.88 -15.97
CA CYS A 835 -14.85 15.64 -16.33
C CYS A 835 -15.60 15.03 -15.15
N ASN A 836 -16.74 15.63 -14.83
CA ASN A 836 -17.63 15.14 -13.80
C ASN A 836 -19.07 15.11 -14.31
N LYS A 837 -19.88 14.18 -13.80
CA LYS A 837 -21.29 14.06 -14.15
C LYS A 837 -22.12 13.64 -12.94
N THR A 838 -23.37 14.09 -12.91
CA THR A 838 -24.37 13.66 -11.92
C THR A 838 -24.97 12.28 -12.21
N TYR A 839 -24.76 11.77 -13.43
CA TYR A 839 -25.24 10.46 -13.86
C TYR A 839 -24.48 9.31 -13.18
N GLY A 840 -25.09 8.12 -13.15
CA GLY A 840 -24.38 6.89 -12.85
C GLY A 840 -23.19 6.66 -13.78
N ALA A 841 -22.20 5.88 -13.33
CA ALA A 841 -21.02 5.57 -14.11
C ALA A 841 -21.32 5.07 -15.55
N PRO A 842 -22.25 4.12 -15.79
CA PRO A 842 -22.53 3.62 -17.14
C PRO A 842 -23.37 4.57 -18.01
N ASP A 843 -24.08 5.53 -17.40
CA ASP A 843 -25.07 6.35 -18.09
C ASP A 843 -24.38 7.50 -18.84
N ALA A 844 -24.61 7.58 -20.15
CA ALA A 844 -24.10 8.69 -20.96
C ALA A 844 -24.85 10.00 -20.63
N PRO A 845 -24.17 11.16 -20.70
CA PRO A 845 -24.85 12.45 -20.57
C PRO A 845 -25.99 12.59 -21.58
N GLY A 846 -27.19 12.91 -21.10
CA GLY A 846 -28.42 12.98 -21.91
C GLY A 846 -29.23 11.68 -21.92
N ALA A 847 -28.82 10.64 -21.19
CA ALA A 847 -29.65 9.43 -21.00
C ALA A 847 -30.92 9.75 -20.22
N VAL A 848 -32.02 9.08 -20.57
CA VAL A 848 -33.29 9.16 -19.83
C VAL A 848 -33.13 8.40 -18.51
N SER A 849 -32.95 9.13 -17.41
CA SER A 849 -32.76 8.56 -16.07
C SER A 849 -33.13 9.59 -15.00
N ASP A 850 -33.67 9.12 -13.88
CA ASP A 850 -33.82 9.90 -12.66
C ASP A 850 -32.67 9.62 -11.66
N ALA A 851 -31.88 8.56 -11.88
CA ALA A 851 -30.89 8.09 -10.92
C ALA A 851 -29.66 9.01 -10.89
N GLY A 852 -29.41 9.64 -9.74
CA GLY A 852 -28.32 10.61 -9.56
C GLY A 852 -28.68 12.05 -9.92
N ALA A 853 -29.93 12.33 -10.33
CA ALA A 853 -30.38 13.68 -10.63
C ALA A 853 -30.39 14.56 -9.36
N LEU A 854 -29.97 15.81 -9.52
CA LEU A 854 -30.16 16.83 -8.48
C LEU A 854 -31.64 17.17 -8.42
N GLN A 855 -32.17 17.42 -7.22
CA GLN A 855 -33.57 17.72 -7.02
C GLN A 855 -33.76 18.87 -6.03
N GLU A 856 -34.67 19.78 -6.35
CA GLU A 856 -35.13 20.80 -5.40
C GLU A 856 -36.62 21.13 -5.65
N ARG A 857 -37.27 21.64 -4.60
CA ARG A 857 -38.62 22.20 -4.67
C ARG A 857 -38.53 23.71 -4.93
N SER A 858 -39.27 24.19 -5.93
CA SER A 858 -39.33 25.62 -6.25
C SER A 858 -39.86 26.45 -5.07
N ARG A 859 -39.21 27.57 -4.77
CA ARG A 859 -39.53 28.47 -3.65
C ARG A 859 -40.50 29.61 -4.03
N GLY A 860 -40.77 29.78 -5.32
CA GLY A 860 -41.57 30.89 -5.85
C GLY A 860 -42.01 30.62 -7.28
N THR A 861 -42.42 31.67 -8.00
CA THR A 861 -42.90 31.55 -9.40
C THR A 861 -42.02 32.28 -10.42
N GLU A 862 -40.84 32.71 -9.99
CA GLU A 862 -39.93 33.53 -10.78
C GLU A 862 -39.32 32.71 -11.93
N ALA A 863 -39.04 33.40 -13.05
CA ALA A 863 -38.41 32.80 -14.23
C ALA A 863 -36.92 32.46 -14.04
N SER A 864 -36.30 32.98 -12.97
CA SER A 864 -34.91 32.73 -12.62
C SER A 864 -34.76 32.51 -11.12
N ALA A 865 -33.88 31.59 -10.73
CA ALA A 865 -33.51 31.29 -9.35
C ALA A 865 -34.66 30.89 -8.38
N ALA A 866 -35.86 30.58 -8.89
CA ALA A 866 -36.93 29.96 -8.10
C ALA A 866 -36.57 28.50 -7.73
N VAL A 867 -35.69 27.88 -8.50
CA VAL A 867 -34.98 26.62 -8.23
C VAL A 867 -33.49 26.91 -8.27
N ASN A 868 -32.72 26.45 -7.28
CA ASN A 868 -31.30 26.73 -7.07
C ASN A 868 -30.56 25.47 -6.56
N MET A 869 -30.26 24.58 -7.51
CA MET A 869 -29.64 23.29 -7.20
C MET A 869 -28.11 23.44 -7.19
N ALA A 870 -27.51 23.40 -6.00
CA ALA A 870 -26.07 23.42 -5.84
C ALA A 870 -25.46 22.03 -6.10
N TRP A 871 -24.52 21.96 -7.04
CA TRP A 871 -23.70 20.78 -7.29
C TRP A 871 -22.26 21.07 -6.90
N ARG A 872 -21.81 20.46 -5.80
CA ARG A 872 -20.39 20.48 -5.41
C ARG A 872 -19.66 19.36 -6.13
N PHE A 873 -18.56 19.69 -6.78
CA PHE A 873 -17.72 18.66 -7.38
C PHE A 873 -16.96 17.91 -6.28
N PRO A 874 -16.76 16.59 -6.42
CA PRO A 874 -16.02 15.78 -5.44
C PRO A 874 -14.54 16.20 -5.33
N VAL A 875 -13.99 16.78 -6.39
CA VAL A 875 -12.68 17.42 -6.42
C VAL A 875 -12.76 18.72 -7.20
N SER A 876 -11.91 19.69 -6.88
CA SER A 876 -11.80 20.90 -7.70
C SER A 876 -11.37 20.54 -9.12
N MET A 877 -12.16 20.99 -10.09
CA MET A 877 -11.88 20.90 -11.52
C MET A 877 -10.60 21.68 -11.84
N ARG A 878 -9.81 21.20 -12.81
CA ARG A 878 -8.51 21.81 -13.13
C ARG A 878 -8.63 23.28 -13.56
N ALA A 879 -9.72 23.65 -14.22
CA ALA A 879 -10.05 25.02 -14.62
C ALA A 879 -11.56 25.21 -14.51
N LYS A 880 -12.04 26.46 -14.66
CA LYS A 880 -13.48 26.76 -14.70
C LYS A 880 -14.14 25.88 -15.78
N PRO A 881 -15.05 24.97 -15.42
CA PRO A 881 -15.59 24.01 -16.37
C PRO A 881 -16.68 24.62 -17.26
N THR A 882 -16.88 24.02 -18.42
CA THR A 882 -18.13 24.16 -19.18
C THR A 882 -19.15 23.19 -18.60
N VAL A 883 -20.31 23.68 -18.19
CA VAL A 883 -21.38 22.86 -17.61
C VAL A 883 -22.55 22.77 -18.58
N THR A 884 -22.94 21.55 -18.93
CA THR A 884 -24.15 21.25 -19.72
C THR A 884 -25.17 20.59 -18.83
N VAL A 885 -26.39 21.12 -18.84
CA VAL A 885 -27.53 20.60 -18.05
C VAL A 885 -28.47 19.80 -18.94
N PHE A 886 -29.12 18.79 -18.36
CA PHE A 886 -30.01 17.87 -19.02
C PHE A 886 -31.23 17.61 -18.13
N SER A 887 -32.43 17.58 -18.71
CA SER A 887 -33.60 17.08 -18.00
C SER A 887 -33.47 15.56 -17.80
N THR A 888 -34.26 14.99 -16.89
CA THR A 888 -34.30 13.52 -16.71
C THR A 888 -34.93 12.77 -17.89
N THR A 889 -35.47 13.50 -18.87
CA THR A 889 -35.94 13.02 -20.18
C THR A 889 -34.87 13.12 -21.28
N GLY A 890 -33.66 13.58 -20.95
CA GLY A 890 -32.52 13.68 -21.87
C GLY A 890 -32.42 14.99 -22.65
N THR A 891 -33.35 15.93 -22.47
CA THR A 891 -33.34 17.22 -23.17
C THR A 891 -32.22 18.12 -22.64
N SER A 892 -31.25 18.46 -23.49
CA SER A 892 -30.16 19.38 -23.16
C SER A 892 -30.66 20.82 -22.96
N GLY A 893 -30.10 21.54 -22.00
CA GLY A 893 -30.46 22.93 -21.67
C GLY A 893 -31.71 23.06 -20.79
N ASN A 894 -32.28 21.95 -20.32
CA ASN A 894 -33.52 21.94 -19.55
C ASN A 894 -33.35 21.21 -18.20
N LEU A 895 -34.26 21.50 -17.26
CA LEU A 895 -34.58 20.68 -16.10
C LEU A 895 -35.97 20.05 -16.27
N ARG A 896 -36.24 18.98 -15.55
CA ARG A 896 -37.56 18.33 -15.53
C ARG A 896 -38.42 18.91 -14.41
N ASN A 897 -39.54 19.53 -14.73
CA ASN A 897 -40.60 19.80 -13.75
C ASN A 897 -41.44 18.53 -13.58
N VAL A 898 -41.20 17.79 -12.49
CA VAL A 898 -41.85 16.51 -12.21
C VAL A 898 -43.32 16.71 -11.88
N THR A 899 -43.68 17.84 -11.28
CA THR A 899 -45.06 18.15 -10.89
C THR A 899 -45.96 18.39 -12.11
N SER A 900 -45.48 19.12 -13.12
CA SER A 900 -46.26 19.37 -14.35
C SER A 900 -46.02 18.35 -15.45
N GLY A 901 -44.96 17.54 -15.35
CA GLY A 901 -44.56 16.61 -16.39
C GLY A 901 -43.98 17.29 -17.64
N ALA A 902 -43.42 18.49 -17.51
CA ALA A 902 -42.82 19.26 -18.61
C ALA A 902 -41.33 19.54 -18.39
N ASP A 903 -40.59 19.72 -19.49
CA ASP A 903 -39.21 20.20 -19.44
C ASP A 903 -39.19 21.73 -19.46
N VAL A 904 -38.35 22.33 -18.63
CA VAL A 904 -38.26 23.78 -18.42
C VAL A 904 -36.82 24.20 -18.67
N ALA A 905 -36.61 25.31 -19.39
CA ALA A 905 -35.26 25.81 -19.64
C ALA A 905 -34.49 26.02 -18.33
N ALA A 906 -33.21 25.64 -18.32
CA ALA A 906 -32.32 25.73 -17.18
C ALA A 906 -30.92 26.17 -17.62
N ILE A 907 -30.20 26.84 -16.73
CA ILE A 907 -28.82 27.27 -16.98
C ILE A 907 -27.92 26.92 -15.81
N ALA A 908 -26.63 26.74 -16.10
CA ALA A 908 -25.58 26.67 -15.11
C ALA A 908 -25.12 28.10 -14.77
N ASP A 909 -25.29 28.49 -13.50
CA ASP A 909 -24.93 29.78 -12.92
C ASP A 909 -23.83 29.61 -11.86
N ALA A 910 -23.16 30.72 -11.51
CA ALA A 910 -22.08 30.74 -10.51
C ALA A 910 -21.03 29.62 -10.68
N ILE A 911 -20.65 29.34 -11.94
CA ILE A 911 -19.74 28.25 -12.26
C ILE A 911 -18.34 28.55 -11.69
N GLY A 912 -17.91 27.74 -10.73
CA GLY A 912 -16.56 27.74 -10.16
C GLY A 912 -15.83 26.42 -10.39
N GLN A 913 -14.58 26.32 -9.93
CA GLN A 913 -13.80 25.08 -10.02
C GLN A 913 -14.25 24.02 -9.01
N SER A 914 -14.91 24.38 -7.91
CA SER A 914 -15.35 23.43 -6.87
C SER A 914 -16.85 23.13 -6.90
N GLY A 915 -17.60 23.78 -7.79
CA GLY A 915 -19.03 23.53 -7.95
C GLY A 915 -19.72 24.49 -8.89
N VAL A 916 -21.02 24.29 -9.03
CA VAL A 916 -21.91 25.08 -9.88
C VAL A 916 -23.29 25.17 -9.23
N ILE A 917 -24.01 26.23 -9.53
CA ILE A 917 -25.43 26.36 -9.19
C ILE A 917 -26.24 26.17 -10.47
N ILE A 918 -27.27 25.33 -10.46
CA ILE A 918 -28.17 25.16 -11.59
C ILE A 918 -29.51 25.79 -11.25
N ILE A 919 -29.93 26.75 -12.09
CA ILE A 919 -31.18 27.48 -11.91
C ILE A 919 -32.15 27.27 -13.06
N ASN A 920 -33.44 27.43 -12.77
CA ASN A 920 -34.44 27.58 -13.83
C ASN A 920 -34.19 28.87 -14.62
N ASN A 921 -34.45 28.84 -15.92
CA ASN A 921 -34.40 29.99 -16.84
C ASN A 921 -35.74 30.17 -17.58
N ALA A 922 -36.81 29.66 -16.95
CA ALA A 922 -38.20 29.87 -17.32
C ALA A 922 -39.06 29.68 -16.06
N ALA A 923 -40.25 30.27 -16.05
CA ALA A 923 -41.14 30.26 -14.89
C ALA A 923 -41.54 28.83 -14.49
N VAL A 924 -41.52 28.55 -13.19
CA VAL A 924 -41.99 27.31 -12.57
C VAL A 924 -43.05 27.66 -11.53
N THR A 925 -43.95 26.73 -11.19
CA THR A 925 -44.95 26.98 -10.15
C THR A 925 -44.32 26.82 -8.77
N SER A 926 -44.68 27.69 -7.81
CA SER A 926 -44.24 27.56 -6.42
C SER A 926 -44.61 26.18 -5.87
N GLY A 927 -43.66 25.52 -5.19
CA GLY A 927 -43.82 24.18 -4.68
C GLY A 927 -43.61 23.04 -5.70
N ALA A 928 -43.37 23.35 -6.99
CA ALA A 928 -43.07 22.32 -7.99
C ALA A 928 -41.75 21.61 -7.69
N ILE A 929 -41.69 20.29 -7.92
CA ILE A 929 -40.47 19.50 -7.77
C ILE A 929 -39.74 19.48 -9.11
N CYS A 930 -38.50 19.93 -9.11
CA CYS A 930 -37.64 20.00 -10.29
C CYS A 930 -36.45 19.06 -10.14
N ARG A 931 -36.07 18.39 -11.24
CA ARG A 931 -34.89 17.52 -11.32
C ARG A 931 -33.99 17.87 -12.49
N VAL A 932 -32.68 17.74 -12.32
CA VAL A 932 -31.72 17.99 -13.40
C VAL A 932 -30.52 17.08 -13.28
N HIS A 933 -29.97 16.71 -14.43
CA HIS A 933 -28.64 16.15 -14.55
C HIS A 933 -27.68 17.18 -15.14
N ALA A 934 -26.40 17.05 -14.82
CA ALA A 934 -25.37 17.89 -15.39
C ALA A 934 -24.08 17.12 -15.71
N LEU A 935 -23.34 17.65 -16.68
CA LEU A 935 -21.98 17.28 -17.08
C LEU A 935 -21.11 18.54 -16.96
N ALA A 936 -20.02 18.47 -16.22
CA ALA A 936 -19.02 19.52 -16.11
C ALA A 936 -17.72 19.05 -16.78
N THR A 937 -17.17 19.84 -17.71
CA THR A 937 -15.95 19.48 -18.45
C THR A 937 -14.91 20.61 -18.39
N ALA A 938 -13.67 20.24 -18.10
CA ALA A 938 -12.51 21.12 -18.07
C ALA A 938 -11.32 20.36 -18.70
N ARG A 939 -11.43 20.01 -19.99
CA ARG A 939 -10.40 19.24 -20.71
C ARG A 939 -9.51 20.13 -21.59
N LEU A 940 -8.29 19.65 -21.86
CA LEU A 940 -7.27 20.29 -22.71
C LEU A 940 -7.50 20.04 -24.20
#